data_AF-A0A9P1GRY8-F1
#
_entry.id   AF-A0A9P1GRY8-F1
#
_cell.length_a   1.000
_cell.length_b   1.000
_cell.length_c   1.000
_cell.angle_alpha   90.00
_cell.angle_beta   90.00
_cell.angle_gamma   90.00
#
_symmetry.space_group_name_H-M   'P 1'
#
loop_
_entity.id
_entity.type
_entity.pdbx_description
1 polymer ?
#
loop_
_entity_poly.entity_id
_entity_poly.type
_entity_poly.pdbx_seq_one_letter_code
_entity_poly.pdbx_strand_id
1 'polypeptide(L)'
;MRRRQAYLVLSGVVSVIGWLGLAGWWPVQATKECQGPRCFLDSWLKLRVAVKMPPNRAPKAEGWWLRIDSYRYQLYHGDVDQGASGLAYMSSFENAVLAEYVWLDAKQVPRSKTMTMTTLPKSVEGLRTWNYDGSSTEQADGHNSEIYLYPKAIFKDPFRGSPHILVLAEAYNAWDGQPATGNTRAECAKIMEKYADMDPWFGIEQEYTLMRPGKVGEEPTVPLGFNGDGSEPAPQGPYYTGAGFNLQLKELAHALQWPEAVSLLQDEAWRESLQLYEEMRCCSIQPNTITCSTFIDSSFRWRGWAGYLCLLQEMQLMRVNADLQFLNASMVACSRASAWQLALALRSGMILGGRFDVDSFTISAAISACSQGIQWPLALAQLQGSPNSAVLLTALSAACAAAAVWPRALELAKEALVKAKEDADGRGMAVACGAALKACERGAQWQLAAAIFQCSLSIGLDTASCGAAVTACEKAQEWQVAIAMLQQSIDLKLECNSILCGSVISSCENSFNWPMALHLLHWKELGDRSGAGIMPHAAAISCCSKGSAWEVALNLLADLSWRHPGDVCHAAALEACAAGRAWRHAEALLQRIGPASPIRSVATDLAGVAMERCQVPSPRPFAPLGLLEMLGDLQPGRRRLPSPYLPPMALTSFEHAARRLMHSGIQGIFVAHARHCLRTKNGRFENSFNVAIGRPVADDHYKLCLKAGVKIAGINAEVMPGQWEFQVGPCRGVEMGDHLTIARYIMLRVTEQHNCVCSFSPKPMEGDWNGAGCHTNFSVKSMREDGGYDVILKVCEAFGKVAAEHIAEYGEGNEKRLTGKHETCAITDFKFGVANRGASIRIPRDTEKSGKGYMEDRRSAANCDPYKVTARMMKTTGECCLDTLLLLDDPGRLCPGSLELLLQATLLFMMLGNLGIAFSDVVVDGLVVEKARDNPNLMGGLQSFSWACRGFGAILSAYFSGALLEMIGVQNVFALTAILPFFVIIASVLIEESKQETVKYSWDEAKETMGQVWEVVRSPAVFPSVAFILAWQATPTAGSAMFYFYTNELHFAPEFLGRSQLVGSLASLAGIVLYNRVFATVPLKDYLFRVQGIAVLLGFLPLLLVTRTNLALNIPDQAFVLGDDVIQTVAGELAHMPILVLAAQLCPPGIEATLFALLMSLLNLASFVSSNLGAFITHLLEVNESDFHNLSLLIFLCNVSGLLPLVLLPMLRDSKQRAPQA
;
A
#
# COMPACT_ATOMS: atom_id res chain seq x y z
N MET A 1 59.79 52.41 -3.08
CA MET A 1 58.54 52.09 -2.35
C MET A 1 57.46 53.17 -2.42
N ARG A 2 57.63 54.40 -1.90
CA ARG A 2 56.46 55.30 -1.69
C ARG A 2 55.84 55.96 -2.94
N ARG A 3 56.57 56.22 -4.04
CA ARG A 3 55.97 56.70 -5.32
C ARG A 3 55.11 55.64 -6.00
N ARG A 4 55.68 54.46 -6.24
CA ARG A 4 54.95 53.32 -6.82
C ARG A 4 53.79 52.86 -5.92
N GLN A 5 53.96 52.82 -4.59
CA GLN A 5 52.88 52.44 -3.67
C GLN A 5 51.74 53.47 -3.62
N ALA A 6 52.01 54.78 -3.69
CA ALA A 6 50.93 55.76 -3.72
C ALA A 6 50.13 55.68 -5.02
N TYR A 7 50.79 55.47 -6.18
CA TYR A 7 50.12 55.25 -7.46
C TYR A 7 49.35 53.94 -7.54
N LEU A 8 49.92 52.86 -7.00
CA LEU A 8 49.27 51.56 -6.89
C LEU A 8 48.11 51.56 -5.89
N VAL A 9 48.24 52.29 -4.79
CA VAL A 9 47.16 52.48 -3.82
C VAL A 9 46.09 53.39 -4.41
N LEU A 10 46.39 54.46 -5.16
CA LEU A 10 45.37 55.30 -5.78
C LEU A 10 44.69 54.61 -6.98
N SER A 11 45.46 53.94 -7.84
CA SER A 11 44.95 53.13 -8.97
C SER A 11 44.14 51.94 -8.48
N GLY A 12 44.65 51.25 -7.46
CA GLY A 12 43.94 50.24 -6.71
C GLY A 12 42.67 50.82 -6.10
N VAL A 13 42.72 51.95 -5.39
CA VAL A 13 41.54 52.61 -4.81
C VAL A 13 40.54 53.08 -5.86
N VAL A 14 40.96 53.54 -7.05
CA VAL A 14 40.04 53.94 -8.14
C VAL A 14 39.41 52.71 -8.80
N SER A 15 40.19 51.65 -9.04
CA SER A 15 39.67 50.36 -9.50
C SER A 15 38.70 49.78 -8.48
N VAL A 16 39.04 49.89 -7.19
CA VAL A 16 38.28 49.44 -6.05
C VAL A 16 37.06 50.31 -5.79
N ILE A 17 37.07 51.62 -6.06
CA ILE A 17 35.88 52.47 -6.01
C ILE A 17 34.97 52.18 -7.22
N GLY A 18 35.53 51.82 -8.38
CA GLY A 18 34.76 51.32 -9.52
C GLY A 18 34.06 49.99 -9.22
N TRP A 19 34.71 49.11 -8.46
CA TRP A 19 34.15 47.82 -8.02
C TRP A 19 33.25 47.92 -6.76
N LEU A 20 33.63 48.74 -5.77
CA LEU A 20 32.89 48.94 -4.50
C LEU A 20 31.73 49.92 -4.64
N GLY A 21 31.82 50.90 -5.55
CA GLY A 21 30.77 51.89 -5.80
C GLY A 21 29.49 51.32 -6.41
N LEU A 22 29.50 50.04 -6.82
CA LEU A 22 28.33 49.33 -7.33
C LEU A 22 28.05 47.99 -6.61
N ALA A 23 28.98 47.48 -5.79
CA ALA A 23 28.74 46.31 -4.94
C ALA A 23 28.03 46.66 -3.62
N GLY A 24 28.06 47.93 -3.22
CA GLY A 24 27.29 48.43 -2.09
C GLY A 24 25.92 48.93 -2.55
N TRP A 25 24.86 48.27 -2.08
CA TRP A 25 23.41 48.57 -2.23
C TRP A 25 22.67 47.72 -3.29
N TRP A 26 22.45 46.43 -3.00
CA TRP A 26 21.12 45.77 -2.92
C TRP A 26 21.30 44.24 -2.74
N PRO A 27 20.88 43.62 -1.63
CA PRO A 27 20.54 42.20 -1.63
C PRO A 27 19.03 42.06 -1.88
N VAL A 28 18.62 41.81 -3.13
CA VAL A 28 17.25 41.34 -3.40
C VAL A 28 17.26 39.85 -3.12
N GLN A 29 16.44 39.45 -2.15
CA GLN A 29 16.01 38.08 -1.95
C GLN A 29 15.48 37.50 -3.27
N ALA A 30 16.20 36.54 -3.84
CA ALA A 30 15.67 35.59 -4.81
C ALA A 30 15.50 34.24 -4.11
N THR A 31 14.59 34.20 -3.12
CA THR A 31 13.94 32.95 -2.72
C THR A 31 12.85 32.65 -3.74
N LYS A 32 12.76 31.39 -4.16
CA LYS A 32 11.75 30.85 -5.07
C LYS A 32 10.33 31.22 -4.62
N GLU A 33 9.78 32.33 -5.12
CA GLU A 33 8.34 32.60 -5.23
C GLU A 33 8.14 33.83 -6.12
N CYS A 34 7.53 33.63 -7.29
CA CYS A 34 7.17 34.72 -8.20
C CYS A 34 6.13 35.65 -7.56
N GLN A 35 6.42 36.96 -7.43
CA GLN A 35 5.43 38.04 -7.59
C GLN A 35 6.07 39.33 -8.16
N GLY A 36 6.00 39.48 -9.49
CA GLY A 36 5.78 40.69 -10.31
C GLY A 36 6.54 42.04 -10.08
N PRO A 37 6.78 42.83 -11.15
CA PRO A 37 7.40 44.16 -11.08
C PRO A 37 6.38 45.24 -10.67
N ARG A 38 5.71 45.10 -9.52
CA ARG A 38 4.98 46.20 -8.87
C ARG A 38 5.85 46.99 -7.90
N CYS A 39 7.00 46.46 -7.47
CA CYS A 39 7.81 47.07 -6.40
C CYS A 39 8.82 48.14 -6.87
N PHE A 40 9.12 48.26 -8.17
CA PHE A 40 10.10 49.24 -8.65
C PHE A 40 9.47 50.61 -8.96
N LEU A 41 8.19 50.64 -9.37
CA LEU A 41 7.48 51.90 -9.65
C LEU A 41 6.86 52.54 -8.38
N ASP A 42 6.55 51.72 -7.36
CA ASP A 42 5.81 52.16 -6.17
C ASP A 42 6.72 52.85 -5.12
N SER A 43 8.03 52.58 -5.15
CA SER A 43 9.04 53.21 -4.29
C SER A 43 9.47 54.61 -4.77
N TRP A 44 9.20 54.98 -6.02
CA TRP A 44 9.59 56.29 -6.58
C TRP A 44 8.44 57.32 -6.59
N LEU A 45 7.19 56.89 -6.40
CA LEU A 45 5.99 57.74 -6.54
C LEU A 45 5.28 58.12 -5.23
N LYS A 46 5.72 57.66 -4.06
CA LYS A 46 5.05 57.95 -2.77
C LYS A 46 5.70 59.11 -2.00
N LEU A 47 5.75 60.28 -2.62
CA LEU A 47 6.06 61.54 -1.94
C LEU A 47 5.20 62.69 -2.50
N ARG A 48 3.87 62.60 -2.37
CA ARG A 48 2.98 63.79 -2.26
C ARG A 48 1.52 63.44 -1.95
N VAL A 49 1.01 64.15 -0.93
CA VAL A 49 -0.39 64.54 -0.66
C VAL A 49 -1.26 63.57 0.15
N ALA A 50 -1.43 63.94 1.43
CA ALA A 50 -2.58 63.63 2.27
C ALA A 50 -3.79 64.51 1.89
N VAL A 51 -5.03 64.03 2.10
CA VAL A 51 -6.17 64.71 2.79
C VAL A 51 -7.55 64.06 2.46
N LYS A 52 -8.28 63.71 3.54
CA LYS A 52 -9.75 63.59 3.76
C LYS A 52 -10.60 62.40 3.23
N MET A 53 -11.23 61.73 4.20
CA MET A 53 -12.48 60.90 4.18
C MET A 53 -13.78 61.75 4.01
N PRO A 54 -15.04 61.21 4.09
CA PRO A 54 -15.77 60.05 3.51
C PRO A 54 -17.15 60.54 2.89
N PRO A 55 -18.34 59.86 2.85
CA PRO A 55 -18.77 58.46 3.09
C PRO A 55 -19.82 57.84 2.08
N ASN A 56 -20.17 56.56 2.31
CA ASN A 56 -21.45 55.87 2.01
C ASN A 56 -22.16 56.04 0.66
N ARG A 57 -22.34 54.91 -0.06
CA ARG A 57 -23.58 54.58 -0.81
C ARG A 57 -23.73 53.07 -0.99
N ALA A 58 -24.76 52.51 -0.35
CA ALA A 58 -25.32 51.19 -0.68
C ALA A 58 -25.95 51.22 -2.08
N PRO A 59 -25.90 50.14 -2.88
CA PRO A 59 -26.81 49.98 -4.00
C PRO A 59 -28.13 49.36 -3.56
N LYS A 60 -29.21 49.99 -4.01
CA LYS A 60 -30.62 49.65 -3.79
C LYS A 60 -30.97 48.27 -4.37
N ALA A 61 -31.84 47.57 -3.66
CA ALA A 61 -32.70 46.54 -4.20
C ALA A 61 -33.77 47.18 -5.09
N GLU A 62 -33.85 46.79 -6.37
CA GLU A 62 -35.11 46.74 -7.12
C GLU A 62 -35.09 45.50 -8.03
N GLY A 63 -36.20 44.78 -8.01
CA GLY A 63 -36.27 43.37 -8.36
C GLY A 63 -36.35 43.06 -9.84
N TRP A 64 -35.93 41.82 -10.14
CA TRP A 64 -36.42 41.05 -11.28
C TRP A 64 -36.75 39.65 -10.78
N TRP A 65 -37.97 39.50 -10.24
CA TRP A 65 -38.67 38.22 -10.21
C TRP A 65 -39.17 37.95 -11.62
N LEU A 66 -38.37 37.27 -12.45
CA LEU A 66 -38.75 36.53 -13.67
C LEU A 66 -37.50 36.13 -14.45
N ARG A 67 -36.76 35.14 -13.93
CA ARG A 67 -35.85 34.24 -14.68
C ARG A 67 -35.38 33.09 -13.79
N ILE A 68 -36.30 32.52 -13.02
CA ILE A 68 -36.14 31.20 -12.42
C ILE A 68 -36.80 30.26 -13.43
N ASP A 69 -36.01 29.64 -14.31
CA ASP A 69 -36.30 28.31 -14.90
C ASP A 69 -35.30 27.90 -15.99
N SER A 70 -34.40 28.78 -16.45
CA SER A 70 -33.43 28.45 -17.52
C SER A 70 -31.96 28.29 -17.09
N TYR A 71 -31.64 28.35 -15.80
CA TYR A 71 -30.31 28.01 -15.24
C TYR A 71 -30.27 26.64 -14.55
N ARG A 72 -31.29 25.80 -14.78
CA ARG A 72 -31.50 24.54 -14.05
C ARG A 72 -30.81 23.32 -14.64
N TYR A 73 -29.95 23.45 -15.66
CA TYR A 73 -29.42 22.28 -16.38
C TYR A 73 -28.01 22.42 -16.98
N GLN A 74 -27.14 23.30 -16.46
CA GLN A 74 -25.82 23.54 -17.09
C GLN A 74 -24.58 23.65 -16.15
N LEU A 75 -24.58 23.02 -14.98
CA LEU A 75 -23.35 22.91 -14.15
C LEU A 75 -23.20 21.52 -13.48
N TYR A 76 -23.34 20.45 -14.26
CA TYR A 76 -22.91 19.10 -13.87
C TYR A 76 -21.75 18.63 -14.74
N HIS A 77 -20.62 19.33 -14.64
CA HIS A 77 -19.35 18.88 -15.19
C HIS A 77 -18.22 19.32 -14.27
N GLY A 78 -17.39 18.37 -13.82
CA GLY A 78 -16.08 18.65 -13.25
C GLY A 78 -15.75 17.76 -12.06
N ASP A 79 -14.54 17.20 -12.07
CA ASP A 79 -13.92 16.32 -11.06
C ASP A 79 -13.66 17.00 -9.70
N VAL A 80 -14.46 18.00 -9.30
CA VAL A 80 -14.19 18.91 -8.17
C VAL A 80 -15.39 18.96 -7.24
N ASP A 81 -15.14 18.84 -5.93
CA ASP A 81 -16.18 18.85 -4.91
C ASP A 81 -16.89 20.22 -4.81
N GLN A 82 -18.20 20.24 -5.04
CA GLN A 82 -19.03 21.45 -5.01
C GLN A 82 -19.59 21.79 -3.61
N GLY A 83 -19.22 21.00 -2.59
CA GLY A 83 -19.59 21.22 -1.20
C GLY A 83 -21.08 21.24 -0.90
N ALA A 84 -21.46 21.93 0.18
CA ALA A 84 -22.84 21.94 0.67
C ALA A 84 -23.84 22.47 -0.37
N SER A 85 -23.43 23.44 -1.18
CA SER A 85 -24.23 23.97 -2.28
C SER A 85 -24.45 22.91 -3.36
N GLY A 86 -23.40 22.18 -3.77
CA GLY A 86 -23.54 21.09 -4.73
C GLY A 86 -24.42 19.94 -4.24
N LEU A 87 -24.28 19.56 -2.97
CA LEU A 87 -25.12 18.55 -2.32
C LEU A 87 -26.60 18.92 -2.36
N ALA A 88 -26.95 20.20 -2.23
CA ALA A 88 -28.33 20.68 -2.26
C ALA A 88 -29.01 20.52 -3.64
N TYR A 89 -28.22 20.40 -4.72
CA TYR A 89 -28.73 20.24 -6.09
C TYR A 89 -28.68 18.79 -6.59
N MET A 90 -28.00 17.88 -5.87
CA MET A 90 -27.89 16.48 -6.26
C MET A 90 -29.25 15.76 -6.19
N SER A 91 -29.58 15.02 -7.26
CA SER A 91 -30.78 14.19 -7.34
C SER A 91 -30.64 12.84 -6.64
N SER A 92 -29.41 12.38 -6.39
CA SER A 92 -29.10 11.15 -5.65
C SER A 92 -27.78 11.29 -4.89
N PHE A 93 -27.72 10.72 -3.67
CA PHE A 93 -26.52 10.71 -2.82
C PHE A 93 -25.73 9.39 -2.92
N GLU A 94 -26.13 8.46 -3.79
CA GLU A 94 -25.50 7.14 -3.93
C GLU A 94 -23.99 7.23 -4.27
N ASN A 95 -23.60 8.26 -5.02
CA ASN A 95 -22.20 8.52 -5.39
C ASN A 95 -21.47 9.48 -4.44
N ALA A 96 -22.09 9.89 -3.32
CA ALA A 96 -21.46 10.81 -2.38
C ALA A 96 -20.34 10.11 -1.60
N VAL A 97 -19.25 10.84 -1.35
CA VAL A 97 -18.07 10.33 -0.67
C VAL A 97 -18.00 10.87 0.75
N LEU A 98 -18.03 9.97 1.73
CA LEU A 98 -17.67 10.29 3.11
C LEU A 98 -16.14 10.37 3.27
N ALA A 99 -15.67 11.54 3.69
CA ALA A 99 -14.28 11.81 4.02
C ALA A 99 -14.16 12.05 5.54
N GLU A 100 -13.55 11.12 6.27
CA GLU A 100 -13.33 11.23 7.72
C GLU A 100 -12.06 12.01 8.01
N TYR A 101 -12.18 13.26 8.47
CA TYR A 101 -11.03 14.06 8.87
C TYR A 101 -10.54 13.60 10.24
N VAL A 102 -9.28 13.22 10.35
CA VAL A 102 -8.60 12.77 11.56
C VAL A 102 -7.48 13.74 11.90
N TRP A 103 -7.42 14.22 13.14
CA TRP A 103 -6.38 15.13 13.64
C TRP A 103 -6.01 14.79 15.08
N LEU A 104 -4.94 15.41 15.60
CA LEU A 104 -4.51 15.27 16.99
C LEU A 104 -4.96 16.48 17.82
N ASP A 105 -5.48 16.23 19.02
CA ASP A 105 -5.78 17.29 20.00
C ASP A 105 -4.54 17.74 20.78
N ALA A 106 -4.71 18.64 21.75
CA ALA A 106 -3.62 19.16 22.57
C ALA A 106 -2.84 18.05 23.32
N LYS A 107 -3.50 16.92 23.62
CA LYS A 107 -2.94 15.76 24.34
C LYS A 107 -2.47 14.64 23.40
N GLN A 108 -2.34 14.92 22.10
CA GLN A 108 -1.92 13.93 21.10
C GLN A 108 -2.88 12.74 20.95
N VAL A 109 -4.17 12.93 21.29
CA VAL A 109 -5.20 11.91 21.10
C VAL A 109 -5.84 12.10 19.72
N PRO A 110 -5.94 11.06 18.87
CA PRO A 110 -6.66 11.15 17.62
C PRO A 110 -8.14 11.49 17.82
N ARG A 111 -8.61 12.49 17.09
CA ARG A 111 -10.02 12.93 16.98
C ARG A 111 -10.46 12.80 15.53
N SER A 112 -11.77 12.66 15.31
CA SER A 112 -12.30 12.63 13.95
C SER A 112 -13.65 13.32 13.77
N LYS A 113 -13.91 13.77 12.53
CA LYS A 113 -15.16 14.41 12.09
C LYS A 113 -15.37 14.15 10.60
N THR A 114 -16.59 13.76 10.22
CA THR A 114 -16.89 13.35 8.84
C THR A 114 -17.40 14.50 7.97
N MET A 115 -16.86 14.60 6.75
CA MET A 115 -17.33 15.41 5.62
C MET A 115 -18.10 14.56 4.62
N THR A 116 -19.22 15.08 4.11
CA THR A 116 -19.83 14.54 2.87
C THR A 116 -19.35 15.37 1.68
N MET A 117 -18.82 14.69 0.68
CA MET A 117 -18.31 15.25 -0.57
C MET A 117 -19.16 14.77 -1.75
N THR A 118 -19.25 15.61 -2.77
CA THR A 118 -20.03 15.34 -3.99
C THR A 118 -19.30 14.40 -4.96
N THR A 119 -17.97 14.35 -4.91
CA THR A 119 -17.11 13.53 -5.77
C THR A 119 -15.88 13.02 -4.99
N LEU A 120 -15.26 11.93 -5.46
CA LEU A 120 -14.00 11.43 -4.91
C LEU A 120 -12.84 12.38 -5.28
N PRO A 121 -12.09 12.95 -4.32
CA PRO A 121 -10.95 13.81 -4.62
C PRO A 121 -9.79 13.00 -5.23
N LYS A 122 -9.11 13.60 -6.21
CA LYS A 122 -7.92 12.99 -6.86
C LYS A 122 -6.62 13.25 -6.09
N SER A 123 -6.57 14.33 -5.32
CA SER A 123 -5.38 14.76 -4.54
C SER A 123 -5.80 15.49 -3.26
N VAL A 124 -4.83 15.78 -2.39
CA VAL A 124 -5.06 16.46 -1.11
C VAL A 124 -5.57 17.89 -1.32
N GLU A 125 -5.15 18.57 -2.40
CA GLU A 125 -5.58 19.93 -2.74
C GLU A 125 -7.05 20.00 -3.17
N GLY A 126 -7.61 18.87 -3.60
CA GLY A 126 -9.04 18.73 -3.91
C GLY A 126 -9.94 18.61 -2.67
N LEU A 127 -9.35 18.51 -1.47
CA LEU A 127 -10.08 18.46 -0.20
C LEU A 127 -10.31 19.87 0.36
N ARG A 128 -11.49 20.08 0.94
CA ARG A 128 -11.84 21.35 1.58
C ARG A 128 -11.23 21.47 2.98
N THR A 129 -10.92 22.69 3.40
CA THR A 129 -10.64 22.99 4.80
C THR A 129 -11.90 22.76 5.62
N TRP A 130 -11.76 22.07 6.76
CA TRP A 130 -12.86 21.81 7.69
C TRP A 130 -12.65 22.65 8.98
N ASN A 131 -13.64 22.71 9.86
CA ASN A 131 -13.53 23.42 11.14
C ASN A 131 -14.21 22.68 12.31
N TYR A 132 -13.78 22.96 13.54
CA TYR A 132 -14.39 22.45 14.77
C TYR A 132 -14.13 23.38 15.97
N ASP A 133 -14.88 23.13 17.05
CA ASP A 133 -14.74 23.80 18.33
C ASP A 133 -13.58 23.20 19.14
N GLY A 134 -12.49 23.96 19.25
CA GLY A 134 -11.25 23.61 19.96
C GLY A 134 -11.29 23.78 21.47
N SER A 135 -12.39 24.30 22.04
CA SER A 135 -12.50 24.51 23.50
C SER A 135 -12.50 23.20 24.29
N SER A 136 -13.18 22.18 23.76
CA SER A 136 -13.26 20.85 24.38
C SER A 136 -12.05 19.96 24.08
N THR A 137 -11.12 20.43 23.26
CA THR A 137 -9.87 19.74 22.93
C THR A 137 -8.64 20.41 23.54
N GLU A 138 -8.85 21.42 24.40
CA GLU A 138 -7.80 22.24 25.05
C GLU A 138 -6.89 22.97 24.05
N GLN A 139 -7.41 23.28 22.85
CA GLN A 139 -6.66 23.94 21.78
C GLN A 139 -7.01 25.42 21.62
N ALA A 140 -8.15 25.84 22.17
CA ALA A 140 -8.58 27.22 22.16
C ALA A 140 -9.41 27.55 23.40
N ASP A 141 -9.49 28.82 23.75
CA ASP A 141 -10.35 29.29 24.83
C ASP A 141 -11.82 29.34 24.36
N GLY A 142 -12.77 29.23 25.29
CA GLY A 142 -14.21 29.20 24.99
C GLY A 142 -14.79 30.48 24.36
N HIS A 143 -14.03 31.57 24.27
CA HIS A 143 -14.48 32.84 23.66
C HIS A 143 -14.17 32.95 22.17
N ASN A 144 -13.17 32.21 21.67
CA ASN A 144 -12.80 32.15 20.26
C ASN A 144 -12.23 30.77 19.98
N SER A 145 -13.12 29.79 19.83
CA SER A 145 -12.74 28.39 19.83
C SER A 145 -12.66 27.75 18.44
N GLU A 146 -12.84 28.52 17.38
CA GLU A 146 -12.86 27.98 16.02
C GLU A 146 -11.44 27.58 15.57
N ILE A 147 -11.27 26.30 15.24
CA ILE A 147 -10.01 25.74 14.72
C ILE A 147 -10.24 25.20 13.31
N TYR A 148 -9.36 25.56 12.38
CA TYR A 148 -9.35 25.05 11.02
C TYR A 148 -8.52 23.77 10.90
N LEU A 149 -9.05 22.82 10.13
CA LEU A 149 -8.43 21.56 9.77
C LEU A 149 -7.97 21.61 8.32
N TYR A 150 -6.65 21.63 8.12
CA TYR A 150 -6.02 21.62 6.81
C TYR A 150 -5.64 20.18 6.44
N PRO A 151 -6.18 19.62 5.34
CA PRO A 151 -5.89 18.25 4.93
C PRO A 151 -4.42 18.11 4.50
N LYS A 152 -3.78 16.99 4.86
CA LYS A 152 -2.36 16.71 4.58
C LYS A 152 -2.10 15.36 3.92
N ALA A 153 -2.88 14.33 4.24
CA ALA A 153 -2.75 13.00 3.61
C ALA A 153 -4.10 12.30 3.47
N ILE A 154 -4.22 11.44 2.46
CA ILE A 154 -5.42 10.65 2.17
C ILE A 154 -5.12 9.17 2.37
N PHE A 155 -5.99 8.48 3.09
CA PHE A 155 -5.99 7.03 3.26
C PHE A 155 -7.34 6.47 2.84
N LYS A 156 -7.40 5.18 2.48
CA LYS A 156 -8.68 4.53 2.21
C LYS A 156 -9.42 4.32 3.54
N ASP A 157 -10.74 4.50 3.56
CA ASP A 157 -11.53 4.17 4.76
C ASP A 157 -11.73 2.64 4.82
N PRO A 158 -11.07 1.92 5.77
CA PRO A 158 -11.14 0.48 5.83
C PRO A 158 -12.44 -0.02 6.49
N PHE A 159 -13.21 0.87 7.15
CA PHE A 159 -14.46 0.55 7.84
C PHE A 159 -15.64 0.67 6.88
N ARG A 160 -15.68 1.73 6.08
CA ARG A 160 -16.76 1.99 5.13
C ARG A 160 -16.50 1.45 3.73
N GLY A 161 -15.22 1.25 3.36
CA GLY A 161 -14.83 0.77 2.02
C GLY A 161 -14.90 1.86 0.95
N SER A 162 -14.49 1.51 -0.28
CA SER A 162 -14.55 2.43 -1.43
C SER A 162 -16.01 2.83 -1.74
N PRO A 163 -16.31 4.11 -2.03
CA PRO A 163 -15.41 5.21 -2.35
C PRO A 163 -14.96 6.09 -1.16
N HIS A 164 -15.18 5.67 0.09
CA HIS A 164 -14.90 6.49 1.28
C HIS A 164 -13.42 6.58 1.65
N ILE A 165 -13.02 7.68 2.28
CA ILE A 165 -11.62 8.01 2.60
C ILE A 165 -11.45 8.49 4.03
N LEU A 166 -10.25 8.29 4.59
CA LEU A 166 -9.77 8.99 5.78
C LEU A 166 -8.82 10.11 5.34
N VAL A 167 -8.91 11.25 6.00
CA VAL A 167 -8.12 12.44 5.71
C VAL A 167 -7.36 12.83 6.95
N LEU A 168 -6.04 12.68 6.96
CA LEU A 168 -5.22 13.23 8.03
C LEU A 168 -5.12 14.75 7.86
N ALA A 169 -5.39 15.51 8.92
CA ALA A 169 -5.41 16.96 8.89
C ALA A 169 -4.62 17.60 10.04
N GLU A 170 -4.11 18.80 9.79
CA GLU A 170 -3.46 19.66 10.78
C GLU A 170 -4.42 20.71 11.34
N ALA A 171 -4.30 21.02 12.63
CA ALA A 171 -5.12 22.00 13.32
C ALA A 171 -4.43 23.38 13.37
N TYR A 172 -5.15 24.42 12.99
CA TYR A 172 -4.68 25.82 12.96
C TYR A 172 -5.73 26.75 13.53
N ASN A 173 -5.28 27.75 14.28
CA ASN A 173 -6.14 28.76 14.88
C ASN A 173 -6.81 29.62 13.79
N ALA A 174 -8.13 29.83 13.89
CA ALA A 174 -8.86 30.60 12.89
C ALA A 174 -8.54 32.11 12.88
N TRP A 175 -8.03 32.66 13.99
CA TRP A 175 -7.85 34.11 14.18
C TRP A 175 -6.46 34.66 13.84
N ASP A 176 -5.41 33.85 13.98
CA ASP A 176 -4.02 34.26 13.69
C ASP A 176 -3.33 33.37 12.64
N GLY A 177 -3.97 32.27 12.23
CA GLY A 177 -3.40 31.33 11.25
C GLY A 177 -2.18 30.56 11.76
N GLN A 178 -1.89 30.59 13.06
CA GLN A 178 -0.79 29.82 13.66
C GLN A 178 -1.21 28.37 13.92
N PRO A 179 -0.25 27.42 13.98
CA PRO A 179 -0.53 26.06 14.38
C PRO A 179 -1.21 26.03 15.76
N ALA A 180 -2.31 25.28 15.89
CA ALA A 180 -3.00 25.13 17.16
C ALA A 180 -2.12 24.39 18.17
N THR A 181 -2.41 24.57 19.46
CA THR A 181 -1.73 23.83 20.54
C THR A 181 -1.79 22.31 20.26
N GLY A 182 -0.64 21.64 20.38
CA GLY A 182 -0.52 20.20 20.06
C GLY A 182 -0.32 19.87 18.58
N ASN A 183 -0.27 20.84 17.66
CA ASN A 183 0.09 20.58 16.26
C ASN A 183 1.62 20.41 16.07
N THR A 184 2.14 19.29 16.55
CA THR A 184 3.56 18.93 16.47
C THR A 184 3.99 18.44 15.09
N ARG A 185 3.04 17.98 14.27
CA ARG A 185 3.26 17.63 12.86
C ARG A 185 3.82 18.80 12.07
N ALA A 186 3.28 20.02 12.26
CA ALA A 186 3.74 21.20 11.54
C ALA A 186 5.22 21.53 11.84
N GLU A 187 5.68 21.34 13.08
CA GLU A 187 7.08 21.51 13.45
C GLU A 187 7.97 20.38 12.89
N CYS A 188 7.50 19.13 12.98
CA CYS A 188 8.19 17.98 12.41
C CYS A 188 8.36 18.11 10.90
N ALA A 189 7.32 18.52 10.17
CA ALA A 189 7.37 18.76 8.73
C ALA A 189 8.45 19.77 8.37
N LYS A 190 8.56 20.88 9.12
CA LYS A 190 9.63 21.87 8.93
C LYS A 190 11.01 21.24 9.08
N ILE A 191 11.24 20.41 10.10
CA ILE A 191 12.53 19.73 10.34
C ILE A 191 12.83 18.71 9.24
N MET A 192 11.83 17.94 8.82
CA MET A 192 11.99 16.92 7.78
C MET A 192 12.30 17.56 6.41
N GLU A 193 11.61 18.65 6.06
CA GLU A 193 11.91 19.45 4.87
C GLU A 193 13.31 20.06 4.97
N LYS A 194 13.67 20.57 6.16
CA LYS A 194 15.01 21.06 6.48
C LYS A 194 16.07 20.05 6.02
N TYR A 195 15.92 18.76 6.34
CA TYR A 195 16.93 17.73 6.08
C TYR A 195 16.49 16.70 5.02
N ALA A 196 15.70 17.12 4.04
CA ALA A 196 15.11 16.23 3.04
C ALA A 196 16.15 15.44 2.24
N ASP A 197 17.30 16.06 1.91
CA ASP A 197 18.38 15.44 1.12
C ASP A 197 19.01 14.22 1.78
N MET A 198 18.91 14.12 3.11
CA MET A 198 19.40 12.97 3.85
C MET A 198 18.51 11.73 3.70
N ASP A 199 17.35 11.85 3.04
CA ASP A 199 16.35 10.78 2.84
C ASP A 199 16.12 9.96 4.13
N PRO A 200 15.58 10.59 5.20
CA PRO A 200 15.44 9.93 6.48
C PRO A 200 14.34 8.87 6.45
N TRP A 201 14.70 7.65 6.84
CA TRP A 201 13.81 6.51 6.93
C TRP A 201 13.59 6.15 8.39
N PHE A 202 12.33 5.94 8.73
CA PHE A 202 11.90 5.54 10.06
C PHE A 202 11.07 4.26 9.98
N GLY A 203 11.26 3.38 10.95
CA GLY A 203 10.33 2.31 11.28
C GLY A 203 10.04 2.37 12.77
N ILE A 204 8.78 2.28 13.17
CA ILE A 204 8.37 2.35 14.56
C ILE A 204 7.68 1.05 14.95
N GLU A 205 8.19 0.43 16.00
CA GLU A 205 7.60 -0.71 16.70
C GLU A 205 6.80 -0.17 17.88
N GLN A 206 5.47 -0.08 17.71
CA GLN A 206 4.56 0.51 18.69
C GLN A 206 3.97 -0.57 19.57
N GLU A 207 4.32 -0.56 20.85
CA GLU A 207 3.67 -1.40 21.85
C GLU A 207 2.42 -0.73 22.41
N TYR A 208 1.44 -1.53 22.80
CA TYR A 208 0.19 -1.08 23.40
C TYR A 208 -0.37 -2.18 24.30
N THR A 209 -1.20 -1.81 25.26
CA THR A 209 -1.87 -2.76 26.16
C THR A 209 -3.37 -2.68 26.00
N LEU A 210 -4.01 -3.83 25.78
CA LEU A 210 -5.46 -3.93 25.83
C LEU A 210 -5.91 -3.95 27.28
N MET A 211 -6.89 -3.10 27.60
CA MET A 211 -7.42 -2.91 28.94
C MET A 211 -8.92 -3.28 28.97
N ARG A 212 -9.41 -3.69 30.15
CA ARG A 212 -10.84 -3.83 30.38
C ARG A 212 -11.52 -2.46 30.38
N PRO A 213 -12.72 -2.32 29.79
CA PRO A 213 -13.43 -1.05 29.80
C PRO A 213 -13.78 -0.63 31.24
N GLY A 214 -13.38 0.58 31.61
CA GLY A 214 -13.78 1.24 32.86
C GLY A 214 -15.16 1.91 32.76
N LYS A 215 -15.50 2.77 33.73
CA LYS A 215 -16.66 3.65 33.56
C LYS A 215 -16.37 4.71 32.50
N VAL A 216 -17.42 5.19 31.84
CA VAL A 216 -17.30 6.27 30.84
C VAL A 216 -16.61 7.48 31.49
N GLY A 217 -15.44 7.87 30.94
CA GLY A 217 -14.65 9.00 31.41
C GLY A 217 -13.58 8.68 32.47
N GLU A 218 -13.51 7.45 32.98
CA GLU A 218 -12.44 6.99 33.89
C GLU A 218 -11.35 6.25 33.10
N GLU A 219 -10.08 6.43 33.48
CA GLU A 219 -8.97 5.67 32.89
C GLU A 219 -9.08 4.18 33.25
N PRO A 220 -8.89 3.27 32.28
CA PRO A 220 -8.97 1.84 32.55
C PRO A 220 -7.76 1.38 33.36
N THR A 221 -8.01 0.68 34.47
CA THR A 221 -6.95 0.31 35.43
C THR A 221 -6.49 -1.14 35.33
N VAL A 222 -7.24 -2.01 34.65
CA VAL A 222 -6.97 -3.46 34.63
C VAL A 222 -6.67 -3.95 33.21
N PRO A 223 -5.46 -4.45 32.93
CA PRO A 223 -5.13 -5.06 31.65
C PRO A 223 -5.98 -6.29 31.33
N LEU A 224 -6.22 -6.49 30.03
CA LEU A 224 -6.93 -7.64 29.49
C LEU A 224 -6.03 -8.87 29.62
N GLY A 225 -6.34 -9.76 30.57
CA GLY A 225 -5.52 -10.96 30.84
C GLY A 225 -5.11 -11.13 32.29
N PHE A 226 -5.24 -10.08 33.11
CA PHE A 226 -5.03 -10.15 34.55
C PHE A 226 -6.23 -10.82 35.24
N ASN A 227 -5.98 -11.48 36.38
CA ASN A 227 -7.01 -12.22 37.11
C ASN A 227 -8.14 -11.30 37.60
N GLY A 228 -9.35 -11.84 37.77
CA GLY A 228 -10.54 -11.08 38.16
C GLY A 228 -10.44 -10.43 39.55
N ASP A 229 -9.56 -10.95 40.40
CA ASP A 229 -9.22 -10.47 41.75
C ASP A 229 -8.04 -9.49 41.79
N GLY A 230 -7.40 -9.22 40.64
CA GLY A 230 -6.22 -8.35 40.54
C GLY A 230 -4.90 -9.03 40.88
N SER A 231 -4.87 -10.35 41.10
CA SER A 231 -3.63 -11.10 41.33
C SER A 231 -2.77 -11.21 40.06
N GLU A 232 -1.45 -11.34 40.25
CA GLU A 232 -0.48 -11.40 39.16
C GLU A 232 -0.66 -12.65 38.28
N PRO A 233 -0.70 -12.51 36.93
CA PRO A 233 -0.72 -13.64 36.02
C PRO A 233 0.61 -14.42 36.03
N ALA A 234 0.64 -15.62 35.45
CA ALA A 234 1.84 -16.47 35.41
C ALA A 234 3.03 -15.76 34.70
N PRO A 235 4.30 -16.19 34.89
CA PRO A 235 5.48 -15.51 34.34
C PRO A 235 5.51 -15.44 32.80
N GLN A 236 6.27 -14.50 32.23
CA GLN A 236 6.30 -14.09 30.81
C GLN A 236 6.32 -15.19 29.72
N GLY A 237 6.90 -16.36 30.01
CA GLY A 237 7.27 -17.37 29.00
C GLY A 237 6.15 -17.86 28.07
N PRO A 238 4.92 -18.11 28.56
CA PRO A 238 3.83 -18.55 27.71
C PRO A 238 3.40 -17.47 26.72
N TYR A 239 3.23 -16.21 27.12
CA TYR A 239 2.49 -15.20 26.33
C TYR A 239 3.30 -14.59 25.19
N TYR A 240 4.60 -14.38 25.39
CA TYR A 240 5.46 -13.72 24.41
C TYR A 240 5.49 -14.50 23.09
N THR A 241 5.05 -13.88 22.00
CA THR A 241 4.89 -14.53 20.68
C THR A 241 4.04 -15.83 20.70
N GLY A 242 3.21 -16.01 21.73
CA GLY A 242 2.46 -17.24 21.95
C GLY A 242 1.38 -17.49 20.87
N ALA A 243 1.14 -18.77 20.60
CA ALA A 243 0.10 -19.22 19.67
C ALA A 243 -0.94 -20.09 20.39
N GLY A 244 -2.23 -19.73 20.26
CA GLY A 244 -3.35 -20.52 20.74
C GLY A 244 -3.71 -20.35 22.22
N PHE A 245 -4.49 -21.30 22.72
CA PHE A 245 -4.84 -21.44 24.13
C PHE A 245 -3.98 -22.55 24.75
N ASN A 246 -3.43 -22.32 25.93
CA ASN A 246 -2.84 -23.38 26.74
C ASN A 246 -3.96 -23.94 27.61
N LEU A 247 -4.67 -24.94 27.09
CA LEU A 247 -5.52 -25.73 27.96
C LEU A 247 -4.61 -26.47 28.94
N GLN A 248 -4.57 -26.02 30.20
CA GLN A 248 -4.31 -26.98 31.29
C GLN A 248 -5.47 -27.98 31.27
N LEU A 249 -5.29 -29.06 30.51
CA LEU A 249 -6.23 -30.15 30.28
C LEU A 249 -6.68 -30.89 31.55
N LYS A 250 -6.14 -30.56 32.73
CA LYS A 250 -6.48 -31.23 33.99
C LYS A 250 -7.85 -30.84 34.57
N GLU A 251 -8.36 -29.64 34.30
CA GLU A 251 -9.67 -29.20 34.85
C GLU A 251 -10.82 -29.25 33.83
N LEU A 252 -10.53 -29.08 32.53
CA LEU A 252 -11.53 -29.31 31.47
C LEU A 252 -11.93 -30.80 31.36
N ALA A 253 -11.10 -31.73 31.82
CA ALA A 253 -11.45 -33.15 31.92
C ALA A 253 -12.53 -33.46 32.97
N HIS A 254 -12.75 -32.57 33.94
CA HIS A 254 -13.79 -32.72 34.97
C HIS A 254 -15.09 -31.97 34.63
N ALA A 255 -15.02 -30.87 33.87
CA ALA A 255 -16.18 -30.02 33.58
C ALA A 255 -16.89 -30.34 32.26
N LEU A 256 -16.25 -31.03 31.31
CA LEU A 256 -16.89 -31.36 30.04
C LEU A 256 -17.58 -32.72 30.11
N GLN A 257 -18.89 -32.66 30.27
CA GLN A 257 -19.80 -33.71 29.81
C GLN A 257 -19.81 -33.74 28.26
N TRP A 258 -18.68 -34.11 27.65
CA TRP A 258 -18.56 -34.38 26.20
C TRP A 258 -19.48 -35.49 25.65
N PRO A 259 -20.06 -36.44 26.43
CA PRO A 259 -20.99 -37.41 25.87
C PRO A 259 -22.27 -36.78 25.31
N GLU A 260 -22.77 -35.68 25.88
CA GLU A 260 -24.01 -35.05 25.43
C GLU A 260 -23.84 -34.28 24.12
N ALA A 261 -22.71 -33.57 23.95
CA ALA A 261 -22.41 -32.83 22.72
C ALA A 261 -22.21 -33.76 21.50
N VAL A 262 -21.62 -34.95 21.72
CA VAL A 262 -21.45 -35.95 20.66
C VAL A 262 -22.75 -36.73 20.40
N SER A 263 -23.62 -36.90 21.41
CA SER A 263 -24.96 -37.47 21.22
C SER A 263 -25.90 -36.58 20.39
N LEU A 264 -25.63 -35.27 20.35
CA LEU A 264 -26.40 -34.29 19.57
C LEU A 264 -26.02 -34.23 18.08
N LEU A 265 -24.93 -34.89 17.67
CA LEU A 265 -24.49 -34.97 16.27
C LEU A 265 -25.13 -36.13 15.50
N GLN A 266 -26.33 -36.56 15.89
CA GLN A 266 -27.01 -37.74 15.34
C GLN A 266 -27.51 -37.59 13.89
N ASP A 267 -27.55 -36.37 13.33
CA ASP A 267 -27.99 -36.14 11.96
C ASP A 267 -26.91 -35.48 11.08
N GLU A 268 -26.47 -36.24 10.07
CA GLU A 268 -25.72 -35.86 8.85
C GLU A 268 -24.25 -35.38 8.95
N ALA A 269 -23.68 -35.12 10.13
CA ALA A 269 -22.35 -34.50 10.28
C ALA A 269 -21.14 -35.45 10.46
N TRP A 270 -21.06 -36.58 9.74
CA TRP A 270 -19.98 -37.58 9.95
C TRP A 270 -18.56 -37.06 9.59
N ARG A 271 -18.44 -36.06 8.69
CA ARG A 271 -17.15 -35.41 8.34
C ARG A 271 -16.54 -34.67 9.51
N GLU A 272 -17.40 -34.00 10.24
CA GLU A 272 -17.03 -33.16 11.38
C GLU A 272 -16.62 -34.05 12.56
N SER A 273 -17.28 -35.20 12.74
CA SER A 273 -16.88 -36.22 13.72
C SER A 273 -15.51 -36.84 13.41
N LEU A 274 -15.21 -37.12 12.13
CA LEU A 274 -13.90 -37.64 11.70
C LEU A 274 -12.78 -36.61 11.88
N GLN A 275 -13.06 -35.37 11.50
CA GLN A 275 -12.12 -34.27 11.69
C GLN A 275 -11.86 -34.02 13.18
N LEU A 276 -12.89 -34.08 14.04
CA LEU A 276 -12.72 -34.02 15.49
C LEU A 276 -11.83 -35.14 16.02
N TYR A 277 -12.00 -36.38 15.52
CA TYR A 277 -11.20 -37.52 15.94
C TYR A 277 -9.74 -37.39 15.48
N GLU A 278 -9.50 -36.94 14.25
CA GLU A 278 -8.15 -36.65 13.73
C GLU A 278 -7.49 -35.47 14.46
N GLU A 279 -8.25 -34.43 14.82
CA GLU A 279 -7.78 -33.32 15.65
C GLU A 279 -7.45 -33.79 17.07
N MET A 280 -8.27 -34.66 17.69
CA MET A 280 -7.95 -35.32 18.96
C MET A 280 -6.63 -36.12 18.88
N ARG A 281 -6.38 -36.81 17.77
CA ARG A 281 -5.11 -37.54 17.52
C ARG A 281 -3.93 -36.58 17.36
N CYS A 282 -4.09 -35.51 16.58
CA CYS A 282 -3.07 -34.48 16.39
C CYS A 282 -2.74 -33.77 17.72
N CYS A 283 -3.71 -33.67 18.63
CA CYS A 283 -3.54 -33.13 19.97
C CYS A 283 -3.05 -34.15 21.02
N SER A 284 -2.69 -35.39 20.62
CA SER A 284 -2.20 -36.45 21.52
C SER A 284 -3.16 -36.82 22.67
N ILE A 285 -4.47 -36.65 22.48
CA ILE A 285 -5.48 -36.98 23.49
C ILE A 285 -5.86 -38.46 23.33
N GLN A 286 -5.78 -39.25 24.41
CA GLN A 286 -6.17 -40.65 24.38
C GLN A 286 -7.70 -40.79 24.33
N PRO A 287 -8.30 -41.37 23.26
CA PRO A 287 -9.72 -41.63 23.19
C PRO A 287 -10.13 -42.72 24.21
N ASN A 288 -11.27 -42.53 24.87
CA ASN A 288 -11.85 -43.50 25.80
C ASN A 288 -12.92 -44.38 25.11
N THR A 289 -13.50 -45.35 25.82
CA THR A 289 -14.49 -46.29 25.26
C THR A 289 -15.76 -45.60 24.73
N ILE A 290 -16.17 -44.48 25.34
CA ILE A 290 -17.33 -43.68 24.92
C ILE A 290 -17.03 -42.93 23.61
N THR A 291 -15.84 -42.32 23.50
CA THR A 291 -15.38 -41.68 22.26
C THR A 291 -15.25 -42.69 21.12
N CYS A 292 -14.71 -43.88 21.41
CA CYS A 292 -14.59 -44.93 20.39
C CYS A 292 -15.95 -45.51 19.96
N SER A 293 -16.89 -45.71 20.89
CA SER A 293 -18.23 -46.24 20.58
C SER A 293 -19.07 -45.26 19.76
N THR A 294 -19.02 -43.97 20.07
CA THR A 294 -19.69 -42.91 19.29
C THR A 294 -19.08 -42.73 17.90
N PHE A 295 -17.75 -42.85 17.78
CA PHE A 295 -17.06 -42.80 16.49
C PHE A 295 -17.38 -44.01 15.59
N ILE A 296 -17.63 -45.20 16.16
CA ILE A 296 -18.06 -46.38 15.40
C ILE A 296 -19.43 -46.15 14.75
N ASP A 297 -20.38 -45.53 15.47
CA ASP A 297 -21.72 -45.26 14.95
C ASP A 297 -21.69 -44.26 13.78
N SER A 298 -20.83 -43.24 13.86
CA SER A 298 -20.67 -42.21 12.81
C SER A 298 -19.86 -42.71 11.61
N SER A 299 -18.77 -43.45 11.82
CA SER A 299 -17.84 -43.90 10.76
C SER A 299 -18.44 -44.90 9.77
N PHE A 300 -19.41 -45.70 10.21
CA PHE A 300 -20.03 -46.72 9.36
C PHE A 300 -20.80 -46.13 8.17
N ARG A 301 -21.28 -44.89 8.28
CA ARG A 301 -22.07 -44.22 7.23
C ARG A 301 -21.25 -43.78 6.01
N TRP A 302 -19.91 -43.76 6.08
CA TRP A 302 -19.10 -43.20 4.98
C TRP A 302 -17.92 -44.04 4.47
N ARG A 303 -17.24 -44.84 5.30
CA ARG A 303 -16.01 -45.56 4.88
C ARG A 303 -16.04 -47.08 5.00
N GLY A 304 -17.18 -47.65 5.38
CA GLY A 304 -17.34 -49.10 5.48
C GLY A 304 -16.33 -49.78 6.42
N TRP A 305 -16.29 -51.10 6.36
CA TRP A 305 -15.64 -52.02 7.30
C TRP A 305 -14.15 -51.74 7.61
N ALA A 306 -13.42 -51.10 6.69
CA ALA A 306 -11.99 -50.84 6.83
C ALA A 306 -11.66 -49.85 7.96
N GLY A 307 -12.48 -48.81 8.17
CA GLY A 307 -12.27 -47.83 9.24
C GLY A 307 -12.49 -48.44 10.65
N TYR A 308 -13.45 -49.36 10.75
CA TYR A 308 -13.75 -50.09 11.99
C TYR A 308 -12.60 -51.02 12.41
N LEU A 309 -12.02 -51.76 11.46
CA LEU A 309 -10.89 -52.67 11.73
C LEU A 309 -9.63 -51.92 12.17
N CYS A 310 -9.32 -50.77 11.54
CA CYS A 310 -8.22 -49.92 11.97
C CYS A 310 -8.41 -49.41 13.40
N LEU A 311 -9.63 -49.00 13.77
CA LEU A 311 -9.94 -48.53 15.12
C LEU A 311 -9.77 -49.64 16.17
N LEU A 312 -10.24 -50.87 15.88
CA LEU A 312 -10.05 -52.01 16.79
C LEU A 312 -8.58 -52.35 17.01
N GLN A 313 -7.77 -52.29 15.95
CA GLN A 313 -6.33 -52.54 16.02
C GLN A 313 -5.61 -51.43 16.80
N GLU A 314 -6.05 -50.17 16.63
CA GLU A 314 -5.56 -49.03 17.42
C GLU A 314 -5.95 -49.14 18.90
N MET A 315 -7.19 -49.55 19.22
CA MET A 315 -7.61 -49.77 20.62
C MET A 315 -6.78 -50.86 21.32
N GLN A 316 -6.42 -51.93 20.60
CA GLN A 316 -5.51 -52.96 21.11
C GLN A 316 -4.09 -52.44 21.32
N LEU A 317 -3.55 -51.67 20.37
CA LEU A 317 -2.23 -51.02 20.51
C LEU A 317 -2.19 -50.04 21.68
N MET A 318 -3.30 -49.36 21.96
CA MET A 318 -3.46 -48.36 23.02
C MET A 318 -3.88 -48.95 24.38
N ARG A 319 -4.08 -50.27 24.48
CA ARG A 319 -4.53 -51.00 25.69
C ARG A 319 -5.83 -50.48 26.32
N VAL A 320 -6.78 -49.99 25.52
CA VAL A 320 -8.10 -49.56 26.01
C VAL A 320 -9.00 -50.79 26.14
N ASN A 321 -9.47 -51.09 27.37
CA ASN A 321 -10.37 -52.23 27.62
C ASN A 321 -11.78 -51.91 27.10
N ALA A 322 -12.32 -52.76 26.22
CA ALA A 322 -13.69 -52.64 25.75
C ALA A 322 -14.70 -52.92 26.88
N ASP A 323 -15.72 -52.07 26.99
CA ASP A 323 -16.87 -52.24 27.90
C ASP A 323 -18.10 -52.81 27.16
N LEU A 324 -19.15 -53.16 27.91
CA LEU A 324 -20.40 -53.71 27.37
C LEU A 324 -21.05 -52.76 26.35
N GLN A 325 -20.96 -51.45 26.56
CA GLN A 325 -21.54 -50.43 25.69
C GLN A 325 -20.82 -50.38 24.33
N PHE A 326 -19.49 -50.46 24.32
CA PHE A 326 -18.68 -50.55 23.11
C PHE A 326 -18.96 -51.82 22.30
N LEU A 327 -19.11 -52.97 22.98
CA LEU A 327 -19.44 -54.24 22.34
C LEU A 327 -20.85 -54.21 21.73
N ASN A 328 -21.82 -53.61 22.43
CA ASN A 328 -23.18 -53.42 21.93
C ASN A 328 -23.23 -52.48 20.72
N ALA A 329 -22.53 -51.34 20.76
CA ALA A 329 -22.40 -50.43 19.62
C ALA A 329 -21.74 -51.12 18.40
N SER A 330 -20.72 -51.93 18.65
CA SER A 330 -20.06 -52.76 17.63
C SER A 330 -21.00 -53.78 16.99
N MET A 331 -21.85 -54.46 17.77
CA MET A 331 -22.84 -55.39 17.24
C MET A 331 -23.93 -54.69 16.42
N VAL A 332 -24.38 -53.50 16.84
CA VAL A 332 -25.32 -52.67 16.07
C VAL A 332 -24.68 -52.23 14.75
N ALA A 333 -23.42 -51.82 14.77
CA ALA A 333 -22.67 -51.52 13.54
C ALA A 333 -22.56 -52.75 12.62
N CYS A 334 -22.28 -53.94 13.16
CA CYS A 334 -22.26 -55.19 12.41
C CYS A 334 -23.63 -55.52 11.78
N SER A 335 -24.74 -55.19 12.46
CA SER A 335 -26.08 -55.37 11.91
C SER A 335 -26.29 -54.48 10.67
N ARG A 336 -25.91 -53.21 10.73
CA ARG A 336 -26.00 -52.26 9.59
C ARG A 336 -25.07 -52.65 8.43
N ALA A 337 -23.97 -53.32 8.74
CA ALA A 337 -23.01 -53.86 7.78
C ALA A 337 -23.47 -55.12 7.04
N SER A 338 -24.60 -55.72 7.43
CA SER A 338 -24.99 -57.08 7.04
C SER A 338 -23.97 -58.17 7.43
N ALA A 339 -23.08 -57.89 8.40
CA ALA A 339 -22.03 -58.80 8.88
C ALA A 339 -22.51 -59.64 10.09
N TRP A 340 -23.62 -60.38 9.90
CA TRP A 340 -24.34 -61.07 10.97
C TRP A 340 -23.50 -62.15 11.70
N GLN A 341 -22.58 -62.81 10.99
CA GLN A 341 -21.70 -63.83 11.58
C GLN A 341 -20.77 -63.24 12.65
N LEU A 342 -20.26 -62.03 12.41
CA LEU A 342 -19.36 -61.36 13.37
C LEU A 342 -20.13 -60.90 14.61
N ALA A 343 -21.36 -60.41 14.45
CA ALA A 343 -22.21 -60.05 15.58
C ALA A 343 -22.49 -61.25 16.51
N LEU A 344 -22.74 -62.43 15.92
CA LEU A 344 -22.91 -63.67 16.68
C LEU A 344 -21.61 -64.16 17.33
N ALA A 345 -20.47 -63.97 16.65
CA ALA A 345 -19.15 -64.29 17.20
C ALA A 345 -18.78 -63.37 18.38
N LEU A 346 -19.09 -62.07 18.30
CA LEU A 346 -18.90 -61.11 19.39
C LEU A 346 -19.72 -61.51 20.62
N ARG A 347 -21.00 -61.84 20.44
CA ARG A 347 -21.86 -62.34 21.53
C ARG A 347 -21.32 -63.63 22.14
N SER A 348 -20.89 -64.58 21.31
CA SER A 348 -20.33 -65.85 21.78
C SER A 348 -19.04 -65.63 22.57
N GLY A 349 -18.20 -64.69 22.14
CA GLY A 349 -17.00 -64.24 22.85
C GLY A 349 -17.30 -63.57 24.19
N MET A 350 -18.40 -62.80 24.28
CA MET A 350 -18.86 -62.20 25.55
C MET A 350 -19.28 -63.27 26.57
N ILE A 351 -19.99 -64.30 26.11
CA ILE A 351 -20.43 -65.43 26.96
C ILE A 351 -19.22 -66.29 27.40
N LEU A 352 -18.31 -66.62 26.49
CA LEU A 352 -17.11 -67.42 26.78
C LEU A 352 -16.09 -66.69 27.66
N GLY A 353 -16.02 -65.36 27.56
CA GLY A 353 -15.10 -64.54 28.35
C GLY A 353 -15.51 -64.34 29.82
N GLY A 354 -16.77 -64.65 30.19
CA GLY A 354 -17.27 -64.61 31.57
C GLY A 354 -17.23 -63.24 32.27
N ARG A 355 -16.98 -62.15 31.53
CA ARG A 355 -16.79 -60.79 32.09
C ARG A 355 -18.05 -59.91 32.08
N PHE A 356 -19.09 -60.27 31.32
CA PHE A 356 -20.28 -59.43 31.15
C PHE A 356 -21.55 -60.28 31.15
N ASP A 357 -22.56 -59.85 31.91
CA ASP A 357 -23.90 -60.43 31.86
C ASP A 357 -24.64 -59.92 30.61
N VAL A 358 -25.16 -60.86 29.80
CA VAL A 358 -25.83 -60.55 28.54
C VAL A 358 -27.24 -60.01 28.81
N ASP A 359 -27.49 -58.75 28.47
CA ASP A 359 -28.78 -58.08 28.65
C ASP A 359 -29.74 -58.28 27.45
N SER A 360 -31.00 -57.87 27.63
CA SER A 360 -32.02 -57.94 26.58
C SER A 360 -31.69 -57.11 25.34
N PHE A 361 -30.89 -56.03 25.50
CA PHE A 361 -30.40 -55.19 24.41
C PHE A 361 -29.39 -55.93 23.53
N THR A 362 -28.44 -56.64 24.17
CA THR A 362 -27.44 -57.48 23.50
C THR A 362 -28.12 -58.58 22.67
N ILE A 363 -29.17 -59.21 23.22
CA ILE A 363 -29.96 -60.23 22.50
C ILE A 363 -30.74 -59.60 21.33
N SER A 364 -31.37 -58.45 21.54
CA SER A 364 -32.11 -57.72 20.49
C SER A 364 -31.22 -57.28 19.33
N ALA A 365 -30.00 -56.80 19.62
CA ALA A 365 -29.01 -56.42 18.61
C ALA A 365 -28.53 -57.63 17.80
N ALA A 366 -28.34 -58.80 18.43
CA ALA A 366 -28.03 -60.04 17.74
C ALA A 366 -29.18 -60.52 16.82
N ILE A 367 -30.43 -60.43 17.29
CA ILE A 367 -31.63 -60.72 16.48
C ILE A 367 -31.72 -59.77 15.28
N SER A 368 -31.44 -58.47 15.49
CA SER A 368 -31.45 -57.45 14.43
C SER A 368 -30.35 -57.68 13.39
N ALA A 369 -29.17 -58.14 13.80
CA ALA A 369 -28.12 -58.55 12.87
C ALA A 369 -28.53 -59.78 12.04
N CYS A 370 -29.17 -60.78 12.66
CA CYS A 370 -29.70 -61.95 11.95
C CYS A 370 -30.82 -61.59 10.96
N SER A 371 -31.64 -60.58 11.29
CA SER A 371 -32.67 -60.02 10.39
C SER A 371 -32.07 -59.51 9.08
N GLN A 372 -30.98 -58.71 9.16
CA GLN A 372 -30.27 -58.19 7.98
C GLN A 372 -29.58 -59.30 7.17
N GLY A 373 -29.13 -60.37 7.85
CA GLY A 373 -28.61 -61.58 7.21
C GLY A 373 -29.68 -62.53 6.64
N ILE A 374 -30.97 -62.22 6.81
CA ILE A 374 -32.12 -63.05 6.40
C ILE A 374 -32.09 -64.45 7.06
N GLN A 375 -31.43 -64.59 8.22
CA GLN A 375 -31.28 -65.86 8.95
C GLN A 375 -32.28 -65.97 10.10
N TRP A 376 -33.57 -66.10 9.79
CA TRP A 376 -34.63 -66.18 10.81
C TRP A 376 -34.50 -67.37 11.80
N PRO A 377 -33.99 -68.57 11.44
CA PRO A 377 -33.85 -69.66 12.40
C PRO A 377 -32.77 -69.38 13.46
N LEU A 378 -31.66 -68.73 13.05
CA LEU A 378 -30.59 -68.34 13.94
C LEU A 378 -31.00 -67.20 14.88
N ALA A 379 -31.87 -66.30 14.40
CA ALA A 379 -32.51 -65.28 15.23
C ALA A 379 -33.37 -65.91 16.34
N LEU A 380 -34.13 -66.97 16.00
CA LEU A 380 -34.98 -67.70 16.94
C LEU A 380 -34.15 -68.48 17.98
N ALA A 381 -33.00 -69.02 17.57
CA ALA A 381 -32.06 -69.67 18.49
C ALA A 381 -31.48 -68.73 19.55
N GLN A 382 -31.44 -67.40 19.31
CA GLN A 382 -30.93 -66.44 20.29
C GLN A 382 -31.81 -66.30 21.55
N LEU A 383 -33.06 -66.75 21.49
CA LEU A 383 -34.04 -66.68 22.59
C LEU A 383 -34.03 -67.93 23.50
N GLN A 384 -33.30 -68.99 23.15
CA GLN A 384 -33.23 -70.19 23.99
C GLN A 384 -32.56 -69.87 25.33
N GLY A 385 -33.36 -69.78 26.40
CA GLY A 385 -32.89 -69.54 27.77
C GLY A 385 -33.11 -68.12 28.33
N SER A 386 -33.79 -67.22 27.61
CA SER A 386 -34.12 -65.87 28.10
C SER A 386 -35.64 -65.63 28.21
N PRO A 387 -36.11 -64.76 29.13
CA PRO A 387 -37.53 -64.47 29.26
C PRO A 387 -38.07 -63.74 28.02
N ASN A 388 -39.15 -64.27 27.42
CA ASN A 388 -39.83 -63.68 26.26
C ASN A 388 -40.41 -62.29 26.62
N SER A 389 -39.69 -61.22 26.31
CA SER A 389 -40.17 -59.83 26.45
C SER A 389 -40.82 -59.31 25.16
N ALA A 390 -41.69 -58.30 25.27
CA ALA A 390 -42.34 -57.68 24.11
C ALA A 390 -41.32 -57.12 23.09
N VAL A 391 -40.18 -56.61 23.56
CA VAL A 391 -39.09 -56.07 22.71
C VAL A 391 -38.44 -57.18 21.88
N LEU A 392 -38.15 -58.35 22.49
CA LEU A 392 -37.51 -59.46 21.80
C LEU A 392 -38.44 -60.14 20.80
N LEU A 393 -39.73 -60.31 21.14
CA LEU A 393 -40.74 -60.85 20.22
C LEU A 393 -40.97 -59.92 19.02
N THR A 394 -40.93 -58.60 19.24
CA THR A 394 -41.06 -57.61 18.16
C THR A 394 -39.86 -57.63 17.21
N ALA A 395 -38.63 -57.70 17.75
CA ALA A 395 -37.41 -57.84 16.95
C ALA A 395 -37.41 -59.14 16.12
N LEU A 396 -37.90 -60.25 16.68
CA LEU A 396 -38.01 -61.53 15.98
C LEU A 396 -39.09 -61.50 14.88
N SER A 397 -40.23 -60.84 15.14
CA SER A 397 -41.26 -60.61 14.12
C SER A 397 -40.69 -59.84 12.93
N ALA A 398 -39.92 -58.77 13.19
CA ALA A 398 -39.25 -58.00 12.15
C ALA A 398 -38.24 -58.87 11.35
N ALA A 399 -37.49 -59.74 12.02
CA ALA A 399 -36.57 -60.68 11.37
C ALA A 399 -37.30 -61.68 10.46
N CYS A 400 -38.44 -62.22 10.91
CA CYS A 400 -39.27 -63.11 10.09
C CYS A 400 -39.92 -62.37 8.91
N ALA A 401 -40.33 -61.11 9.10
CA ALA A 401 -40.86 -60.26 8.04
C ALA A 401 -39.80 -59.93 6.98
N ALA A 402 -38.56 -59.66 7.39
CA ALA A 402 -37.42 -59.45 6.48
C ALA A 402 -37.11 -60.70 5.64
N ALA A 403 -37.26 -61.89 6.21
CA ALA A 403 -37.11 -63.17 5.50
C ALA A 403 -38.35 -63.59 4.68
N ALA A 404 -39.35 -62.71 4.51
CA ALA A 404 -40.61 -62.95 3.81
C ALA A 404 -41.47 -64.11 4.39
N VAL A 405 -41.22 -64.53 5.63
CA VAL A 405 -42.02 -65.55 6.34
C VAL A 405 -43.15 -64.85 7.11
N TRP A 406 -44.06 -64.22 6.36
CA TRP A 406 -45.09 -63.33 6.90
C TRP A 406 -46.10 -63.99 7.88
N PRO A 407 -46.50 -65.27 7.76
CA PRO A 407 -47.46 -65.86 8.69
C PRO A 407 -46.88 -66.00 10.11
N ARG A 408 -45.62 -66.43 10.19
CA ARG A 408 -44.90 -66.57 11.46
C ARG A 408 -44.54 -65.21 12.06
N ALA A 409 -44.18 -64.25 11.20
CA ALA A 409 -43.96 -62.86 11.63
C ALA A 409 -45.23 -62.27 12.28
N LEU A 410 -46.40 -62.53 11.70
CA LEU A 410 -47.68 -62.04 12.21
C LEU A 410 -48.10 -62.73 13.52
N GLU A 411 -47.84 -64.03 13.67
CA GLU A 411 -48.08 -64.76 14.92
C GLU A 411 -47.24 -64.20 16.07
N LEU A 412 -45.95 -63.97 15.82
CA LEU A 412 -45.04 -63.35 16.79
C LEU A 412 -45.40 -61.90 17.10
N ALA A 413 -45.87 -61.13 16.10
CA ALA A 413 -46.36 -59.77 16.32
C ALA A 413 -47.63 -59.77 17.19
N LYS A 414 -48.53 -60.73 17.02
CA LYS A 414 -49.72 -60.90 17.87
C LYS A 414 -49.34 -61.23 19.31
N GLU A 415 -48.38 -62.13 19.52
CA GLU A 415 -47.87 -62.45 20.86
C GLU A 415 -47.19 -61.24 21.51
N ALA A 416 -46.42 -60.47 20.72
CA ALA A 416 -45.81 -59.22 21.17
C ALA A 416 -46.85 -58.17 21.56
N LEU A 417 -47.95 -58.03 20.80
CA LEU A 417 -49.06 -57.12 21.10
C LEU A 417 -49.78 -57.49 22.39
N VAL A 418 -49.98 -58.79 22.66
CA VAL A 418 -50.61 -59.26 23.90
C VAL A 418 -49.74 -58.91 25.10
N LYS A 419 -48.42 -59.16 25.03
CA LYS A 419 -47.50 -58.80 26.12
C LYS A 419 -47.33 -57.29 26.28
N ALA A 420 -47.27 -56.54 25.17
CA ALA A 420 -47.20 -55.08 25.21
C ALA A 420 -48.46 -54.43 25.80
N LYS A 421 -49.58 -55.16 25.88
CA LYS A 421 -50.80 -54.70 26.57
C LYS A 421 -50.70 -54.79 28.09
N GLU A 422 -49.84 -55.68 28.61
CA GLU A 422 -49.64 -55.88 30.04
C GLU A 422 -48.65 -54.85 30.62
N ASP A 423 -47.77 -54.28 29.79
CA ASP A 423 -46.83 -53.21 30.17
C ASP A 423 -47.48 -51.82 30.11
N ALA A 424 -47.42 -51.05 31.21
CA ALA A 424 -48.14 -49.78 31.40
C ALA A 424 -47.67 -48.59 30.53
N ASP A 425 -46.61 -48.75 29.73
CA ASP A 425 -45.87 -47.62 29.13
C ASP A 425 -46.35 -47.16 27.74
N GLY A 426 -47.33 -47.84 27.12
CA GLY A 426 -47.95 -47.42 25.85
C GLY A 426 -47.04 -47.44 24.60
N ARG A 427 -45.73 -47.21 24.73
CA ARG A 427 -44.72 -47.19 23.66
C ARG A 427 -44.47 -48.57 23.05
N GLY A 428 -44.56 -49.63 23.85
CA GLY A 428 -44.42 -51.01 23.37
C GLY A 428 -45.51 -51.41 22.37
N MET A 429 -46.71 -50.87 22.54
CA MET A 429 -47.87 -51.15 21.68
C MET A 429 -47.68 -50.56 20.27
N ALA A 430 -47.17 -49.33 20.16
CA ALA A 430 -46.90 -48.69 18.87
C ALA A 430 -45.85 -49.45 18.05
N VAL A 431 -44.75 -49.89 18.68
CA VAL A 431 -43.66 -50.64 18.03
C VAL A 431 -44.12 -52.02 17.57
N ALA A 432 -44.95 -52.70 18.38
CA ALA A 432 -45.54 -53.99 18.01
C ALA A 432 -46.57 -53.87 16.87
N CYS A 433 -47.40 -52.81 16.85
CA CYS A 433 -48.30 -52.48 15.74
C CYS A 433 -47.52 -52.23 14.44
N GLY A 434 -46.41 -51.48 14.51
CA GLY A 434 -45.53 -51.23 13.37
C GLY A 434 -44.92 -52.51 12.79
N ALA A 435 -44.46 -53.44 13.63
CA ALA A 435 -43.97 -54.74 13.18
C ALA A 435 -45.07 -55.59 12.52
N ALA A 436 -46.29 -55.57 13.05
CA ALA A 436 -47.44 -56.23 12.43
C ALA A 436 -47.77 -55.64 11.05
N LEU A 437 -47.76 -54.31 10.91
CA LEU A 437 -47.97 -53.62 9.62
C LEU A 437 -46.87 -53.97 8.61
N LYS A 438 -45.61 -54.06 9.04
CA LYS A 438 -44.49 -54.48 8.17
C LYS A 438 -44.61 -55.94 7.72
N ALA A 439 -45.10 -56.83 8.58
CA ALA A 439 -45.42 -58.21 8.19
C ALA A 439 -46.57 -58.24 7.16
N CYS A 440 -47.61 -57.41 7.34
CA CYS A 440 -48.71 -57.29 6.38
C CYS A 440 -48.25 -56.72 5.03
N GLU A 441 -47.33 -55.75 5.02
CA GLU A 441 -46.71 -55.21 3.81
C GLU A 441 -45.99 -56.28 2.99
N ARG A 442 -45.24 -57.16 3.65
CA ARG A 442 -44.51 -58.25 2.99
C ARG A 442 -45.44 -59.35 2.47
N GLY A 443 -46.58 -59.57 3.14
CA GLY A 443 -47.63 -60.50 2.72
C GLY A 443 -48.71 -59.92 1.80
N ALA A 444 -48.60 -58.63 1.41
CA ALA A 444 -49.60 -57.88 0.65
C ALA A 444 -51.04 -57.96 1.23
N GLN A 445 -51.17 -58.13 2.55
CA GLN A 445 -52.46 -58.28 3.25
C GLN A 445 -53.06 -56.91 3.59
N TRP A 446 -53.53 -56.19 2.56
CA TRP A 446 -54.00 -54.81 2.71
C TRP A 446 -55.21 -54.66 3.64
N GLN A 447 -56.11 -55.65 3.69
CA GLN A 447 -57.29 -55.63 4.56
C GLN A 447 -56.91 -55.65 6.04
N LEU A 448 -55.96 -56.52 6.39
CA LEU A 448 -55.45 -56.62 7.75
C LEU A 448 -54.61 -55.40 8.10
N ALA A 449 -53.82 -54.88 7.16
CA ALA A 449 -53.07 -53.64 7.34
C ALA A 449 -54.01 -52.45 7.59
N ALA A 450 -55.12 -52.35 6.87
CA ALA A 450 -56.13 -51.30 7.05
C ALA A 450 -56.83 -51.41 8.41
N ALA A 451 -57.19 -52.62 8.84
CA ALA A 451 -57.80 -52.83 10.15
C ALA A 451 -56.83 -52.49 11.30
N ILE A 452 -55.57 -52.91 11.20
CA ILE A 452 -54.54 -52.58 12.20
C ILE A 452 -54.30 -51.07 12.22
N PHE A 453 -54.19 -50.43 11.05
CA PHE A 453 -54.02 -48.98 10.92
C PHE A 453 -55.17 -48.24 11.62
N GLN A 454 -56.42 -48.56 11.30
CA GLN A 454 -57.59 -47.92 11.93
C GLN A 454 -57.61 -48.10 13.46
N CYS A 455 -57.32 -49.29 13.96
CA CYS A 455 -57.28 -49.58 15.40
C CYS A 455 -56.12 -48.88 16.13
N SER A 456 -55.04 -48.51 15.44
CA SER A 456 -53.83 -47.94 16.03
C SER A 456 -53.74 -46.41 15.90
N LEU A 457 -54.68 -45.76 15.22
CA LEU A 457 -54.79 -44.30 15.15
C LEU A 457 -54.94 -43.65 16.54
N SER A 458 -55.60 -44.34 17.49
CA SER A 458 -55.76 -43.85 18.87
C SER A 458 -54.49 -43.96 19.73
N ILE A 459 -53.51 -44.75 19.28
CA ILE A 459 -52.28 -45.08 20.02
C ILE A 459 -51.11 -44.17 19.58
N GLY A 460 -51.25 -43.47 18.44
CA GLY A 460 -50.23 -42.58 17.89
C GLY A 460 -49.16 -43.33 17.10
N LEU A 461 -49.48 -43.75 15.87
CA LEU A 461 -48.53 -44.37 14.95
C LEU A 461 -47.48 -43.36 14.44
N ASP A 462 -46.27 -43.86 14.16
CA ASP A 462 -45.23 -43.12 13.47
C ASP A 462 -45.43 -43.12 11.93
N THR A 463 -44.75 -42.20 11.25
CA THR A 463 -44.80 -42.04 9.79
C THR A 463 -44.32 -43.30 9.04
N ALA A 464 -43.39 -44.07 9.63
CA ALA A 464 -42.91 -45.33 9.06
C ALA A 464 -43.98 -46.43 9.05
N SER A 465 -44.75 -46.56 10.13
CA SER A 465 -45.88 -47.51 10.21
C SER A 465 -47.00 -47.14 9.25
N CYS A 466 -47.30 -45.84 9.12
CA CYS A 466 -48.24 -45.33 8.11
C CYS A 466 -47.77 -45.70 6.69
N GLY A 467 -46.47 -45.54 6.42
CA GLY A 467 -45.86 -45.94 5.15
C GLY A 467 -45.95 -47.43 4.86
N ALA A 468 -45.76 -48.30 5.85
CA ALA A 468 -45.91 -49.75 5.68
C ALA A 468 -47.36 -50.14 5.33
N ALA A 469 -48.36 -49.48 5.93
CA ALA A 469 -49.77 -49.71 5.60
C ALA A 469 -50.12 -49.26 4.16
N VAL A 470 -49.65 -48.09 3.75
CA VAL A 470 -49.82 -47.57 2.39
C VAL A 470 -49.10 -48.46 1.36
N THR A 471 -47.89 -48.92 1.67
CA THR A 471 -47.11 -49.81 0.79
C THR A 471 -47.75 -51.20 0.68
N ALA A 472 -48.43 -51.68 1.74
CA ALA A 472 -49.24 -52.90 1.64
C ALA A 472 -50.40 -52.73 0.64
N CYS A 473 -51.02 -51.55 0.60
CA CYS A 473 -52.06 -51.21 -0.38
C CYS A 473 -51.48 -51.03 -1.79
N GLU A 474 -50.30 -50.44 -1.92
CA GLU A 474 -49.55 -50.33 -3.19
C GLU A 474 -49.30 -51.72 -3.81
N LYS A 475 -48.76 -52.66 -3.03
CA LYS A 475 -48.48 -54.03 -3.49
C LYS A 475 -49.75 -54.81 -3.81
N ALA A 476 -50.87 -54.49 -3.15
CA ALA A 476 -52.18 -55.03 -3.45
C ALA A 476 -52.92 -54.30 -4.58
N GLN A 477 -52.35 -53.21 -5.12
CA GLN A 477 -52.89 -52.37 -6.20
C GLN A 477 -54.18 -51.60 -5.84
N GLU A 478 -54.44 -51.37 -4.55
CA GLU A 478 -55.65 -50.69 -4.06
C GLU A 478 -55.40 -49.20 -3.80
N TRP A 479 -55.30 -48.42 -4.88
CA TRP A 479 -54.95 -46.99 -4.82
C TRP A 479 -55.96 -46.12 -4.06
N GLN A 480 -57.25 -46.48 -4.10
CA GLN A 480 -58.31 -45.72 -3.41
C GLN A 480 -58.16 -45.77 -1.89
N VAL A 481 -57.82 -46.95 -1.37
CA VAL A 481 -57.58 -47.16 0.07
C VAL A 481 -56.31 -46.43 0.50
N ALA A 482 -55.27 -46.44 -0.34
CA ALA A 482 -54.02 -45.71 -0.09
C ALA A 482 -54.23 -44.18 0.00
N ILE A 483 -55.07 -43.60 -0.87
CA ILE A 483 -55.43 -42.16 -0.81
C ILE A 483 -56.26 -41.85 0.42
N ALA A 484 -57.22 -42.71 0.79
CA ALA A 484 -58.01 -42.52 2.00
C ALA A 484 -57.15 -42.54 3.27
N MET A 485 -56.15 -43.43 3.32
CA MET A 485 -55.16 -43.47 4.41
C MET A 485 -54.27 -42.22 4.45
N LEU A 486 -53.85 -41.71 3.29
CA LEU A 486 -53.09 -40.47 3.19
C LEU A 486 -53.91 -39.29 3.73
N GLN A 487 -55.17 -39.15 3.32
CA GLN A 487 -56.05 -38.10 3.80
C GLN A 487 -56.23 -38.16 5.32
N GLN A 488 -56.46 -39.36 5.88
CA GLN A 488 -56.56 -39.54 7.33
C GLN A 488 -55.25 -39.20 8.07
N SER A 489 -54.08 -39.48 7.47
CA SER A 489 -52.80 -39.09 8.07
C SER A 489 -52.59 -37.57 8.10
N ILE A 490 -53.10 -36.86 7.08
CA ILE A 490 -53.09 -35.40 6.99
C ILE A 490 -54.02 -34.78 8.05
N ASP A 491 -55.23 -35.34 8.20
CA ASP A 491 -56.21 -34.87 9.19
C ASP A 491 -55.66 -34.99 10.63
N LEU A 492 -54.77 -35.96 10.87
CA LEU A 492 -54.07 -36.17 12.14
C LEU A 492 -52.79 -35.32 12.30
N LYS A 493 -52.49 -34.42 11.36
CA LYS A 493 -51.30 -33.54 11.34
C LYS A 493 -49.97 -34.30 11.41
N LEU A 494 -49.91 -35.52 10.88
CA LEU A 494 -48.64 -36.24 10.75
C LEU A 494 -47.80 -35.63 9.62
N GLU A 495 -46.48 -35.49 9.84
CA GLU A 495 -45.56 -34.96 8.82
C GLU A 495 -45.56 -35.85 7.57
N CYS A 496 -46.13 -35.34 6.46
CA CYS A 496 -46.24 -36.06 5.21
C CYS A 496 -44.93 -36.03 4.42
N ASN A 497 -44.01 -36.93 4.76
CA ASN A 497 -42.69 -37.03 4.12
C ASN A 497 -42.80 -37.39 2.62
N SER A 498 -41.76 -37.05 1.85
CA SER A 498 -41.66 -37.34 0.41
C SER A 498 -41.84 -38.81 0.05
N ILE A 499 -41.44 -39.73 0.93
CA ILE A 499 -41.56 -41.19 0.76
C ILE A 499 -43.02 -41.64 0.76
N LEU A 500 -43.83 -41.14 1.72
CA LEU A 500 -45.25 -41.49 1.82
C LEU A 500 -46.03 -41.06 0.58
N CYS A 501 -45.80 -39.82 0.12
CA CYS A 501 -46.38 -39.31 -1.13
C CYS A 501 -45.92 -40.13 -2.35
N GLY A 502 -44.65 -40.54 -2.38
CA GLY A 502 -44.09 -41.39 -3.43
C GLY A 502 -44.77 -42.75 -3.53
N SER A 503 -45.02 -43.44 -2.41
CA SER A 503 -45.73 -44.73 -2.38
C SER A 503 -47.20 -44.63 -2.82
N VAL A 504 -47.89 -43.53 -2.49
CA VAL A 504 -49.26 -43.29 -2.98
C VAL A 504 -49.26 -43.02 -4.50
N ILE A 505 -48.32 -42.21 -5.00
CA ILE A 505 -48.15 -41.99 -6.44
C ILE A 505 -47.79 -43.31 -7.15
N SER A 506 -46.92 -44.14 -6.56
CA SER A 506 -46.56 -45.49 -7.07
C SER A 506 -47.77 -46.42 -7.15
N SER A 507 -48.70 -46.37 -6.18
CA SER A 507 -49.95 -47.14 -6.27
C SER A 507 -50.82 -46.76 -7.47
N CYS A 508 -50.69 -45.52 -7.97
CA CYS A 508 -51.35 -45.05 -9.20
C CYS A 508 -50.65 -45.55 -10.48
N GLU A 509 -49.40 -46.01 -10.38
CA GLU A 509 -48.59 -46.47 -11.52
C GLU A 509 -49.17 -47.73 -12.17
N ASN A 510 -49.57 -48.71 -11.35
CA ASN A 510 -50.11 -49.99 -11.84
C ASN A 510 -51.57 -49.91 -12.30
N SER A 511 -52.26 -48.80 -12.01
CA SER A 511 -53.63 -48.52 -12.49
C SER A 511 -53.66 -47.57 -13.69
N PHE A 512 -52.49 -47.21 -14.25
CA PHE A 512 -52.30 -46.32 -15.42
C PHE A 512 -52.91 -44.92 -15.28
N ASN A 513 -53.20 -44.46 -14.06
CA ASN A 513 -53.90 -43.19 -13.82
C ASN A 513 -52.91 -42.03 -13.59
N TRP A 514 -52.14 -41.70 -14.63
CA TRP A 514 -51.14 -40.62 -14.60
C TRP A 514 -51.73 -39.22 -14.30
N PRO A 515 -52.98 -38.86 -14.66
CA PRO A 515 -53.53 -37.55 -14.29
C PRO A 515 -53.70 -37.38 -12.77
N MET A 516 -54.10 -38.44 -12.06
CA MET A 516 -54.21 -38.40 -10.60
C MET A 516 -52.83 -38.29 -9.94
N ALA A 517 -51.81 -38.97 -10.48
CA ALA A 517 -50.43 -38.85 -10.02
C ALA A 517 -49.90 -37.40 -10.13
N LEU A 518 -50.22 -36.70 -11.22
CA LEU A 518 -49.86 -35.28 -11.40
C LEU A 518 -50.64 -34.36 -10.45
N HIS A 519 -51.93 -34.64 -10.24
CA HIS A 519 -52.74 -33.87 -9.29
C HIS A 519 -52.18 -33.99 -7.86
N LEU A 520 -51.77 -35.20 -7.45
CA LEU A 520 -51.13 -35.43 -6.16
C LEU A 520 -49.75 -34.76 -6.04
N LEU A 521 -48.97 -34.73 -7.12
CA LEU A 521 -47.68 -34.03 -7.17
C LEU A 521 -47.87 -32.51 -7.04
N HIS A 522 -48.81 -31.94 -7.79
CA HIS A 522 -49.12 -30.51 -7.74
C HIS A 522 -49.70 -30.07 -6.39
N TRP A 523 -50.57 -30.90 -5.80
CA TRP A 523 -51.09 -30.68 -4.44
C TRP A 523 -49.96 -30.60 -3.41
N LYS A 524 -48.94 -31.46 -3.52
CA LYS A 524 -47.76 -31.41 -2.65
C LYS A 524 -46.95 -30.12 -2.85
N GLU A 525 -46.76 -29.68 -4.09
CA GLU A 525 -46.00 -28.46 -4.41
C GLU A 525 -46.65 -27.18 -3.88
N LEU A 526 -47.98 -27.15 -3.79
CA LEU A 526 -48.73 -26.05 -3.19
C LEU A 526 -48.63 -26.03 -1.64
N GLY A 527 -48.43 -27.19 -1.02
CA GLY A 527 -48.41 -27.34 0.44
C GLY A 527 -47.06 -27.09 1.12
N ASP A 528 -45.94 -27.29 0.42
CA ASP A 528 -44.60 -27.27 1.05
C ASP A 528 -43.58 -26.52 0.17
N ARG A 529 -43.28 -25.25 0.51
CA ARG A 529 -42.22 -24.45 -0.13
C ARG A 529 -40.80 -24.90 0.29
N SER A 530 -40.69 -25.79 1.27
CA SER A 530 -39.44 -26.36 1.78
C SER A 530 -39.12 -27.71 1.10
N GLY A 531 -38.74 -27.67 -0.17
CA GLY A 531 -37.97 -28.75 -0.78
C GLY A 531 -38.76 -29.95 -1.31
N ALA A 532 -39.30 -29.84 -2.53
CA ALA A 532 -39.77 -30.99 -3.31
C ALA A 532 -38.71 -32.11 -3.43
N GLY A 533 -38.96 -33.28 -2.83
CA GLY A 533 -38.09 -34.46 -2.94
C GLY A 533 -38.06 -35.03 -4.36
N ILE A 534 -36.94 -35.66 -4.74
CA ILE A 534 -36.73 -36.27 -6.07
C ILE A 534 -37.62 -37.50 -6.29
N MET A 535 -37.98 -38.25 -5.23
CA MET A 535 -38.72 -39.51 -5.32
C MET A 535 -40.17 -39.38 -5.84
N PRO A 536 -41.01 -38.42 -5.38
CA PRO A 536 -42.33 -38.17 -5.97
C PRO A 536 -42.29 -37.84 -7.46
N HIS A 537 -41.29 -37.06 -7.89
CA HIS A 537 -41.11 -36.73 -9.31
C HIS A 537 -40.70 -37.97 -10.12
N ALA A 538 -39.80 -38.81 -9.60
CA ALA A 538 -39.43 -40.07 -10.25
C ALA A 538 -40.64 -41.00 -10.44
N ALA A 539 -41.48 -41.15 -9.42
CA ALA A 539 -42.71 -41.94 -9.48
C ALA A 539 -43.75 -41.34 -10.46
N ALA A 540 -43.88 -40.02 -10.51
CA ALA A 540 -44.76 -39.34 -11.47
C ALA A 540 -44.28 -39.48 -12.92
N ILE A 541 -42.96 -39.36 -13.16
CA ILE A 541 -42.34 -39.59 -14.48
C ILE A 541 -42.53 -41.05 -14.90
N SER A 542 -42.38 -42.01 -13.98
CA SER A 542 -42.67 -43.44 -14.21
C SER A 542 -44.14 -43.68 -14.58
N CYS A 543 -45.09 -43.05 -13.87
CA CYS A 543 -46.51 -43.09 -14.23
C CYS A 543 -46.77 -42.52 -15.62
N CYS A 544 -46.12 -41.41 -16.00
CA CYS A 544 -46.22 -40.81 -17.32
C CYS A 544 -45.65 -41.71 -18.42
N SER A 545 -44.58 -42.48 -18.12
CA SER A 545 -44.01 -43.50 -19.01
C SER A 545 -45.04 -44.58 -19.36
N LYS A 546 -45.66 -45.20 -18.35
CA LYS A 546 -46.71 -46.22 -18.56
C LYS A 546 -47.98 -45.66 -19.21
N GLY A 547 -48.25 -44.36 -19.02
CA GLY A 547 -49.35 -43.63 -19.66
C GLY A 547 -49.05 -43.13 -21.10
N SER A 548 -47.87 -43.39 -21.66
CA SER A 548 -47.41 -42.88 -22.97
C SER A 548 -47.35 -41.35 -23.11
N ALA A 549 -47.32 -40.61 -22.00
CA ALA A 549 -47.29 -39.15 -21.96
C ALA A 549 -45.84 -38.60 -21.90
N TRP A 550 -45.06 -38.86 -22.95
CA TRP A 550 -43.62 -38.57 -22.99
C TRP A 550 -43.27 -37.07 -22.91
N GLU A 551 -44.10 -36.19 -23.47
CA GLU A 551 -43.89 -34.73 -23.39
C GLU A 551 -43.98 -34.21 -21.96
N VAL A 552 -44.96 -34.72 -21.19
CA VAL A 552 -45.14 -34.36 -19.78
C VAL A 552 -43.98 -34.88 -18.93
N ALA A 553 -43.51 -36.11 -19.22
CA ALA A 553 -42.34 -36.67 -18.56
C ALA A 553 -41.06 -35.85 -18.77
N LEU A 554 -40.84 -35.32 -19.99
CA LEU A 554 -39.70 -34.46 -20.30
C LEU A 554 -39.81 -33.07 -19.65
N ASN A 555 -41.01 -32.50 -19.58
CA ASN A 555 -41.24 -31.23 -18.89
C ASN A 555 -40.98 -31.37 -17.39
N LEU A 556 -41.48 -32.44 -16.76
CA LEU A 556 -41.18 -32.74 -15.34
C LEU A 556 -39.68 -32.93 -15.09
N LEU A 557 -38.94 -33.53 -16.04
CA LEU A 557 -37.48 -33.64 -15.93
C LEU A 557 -36.77 -32.30 -16.13
N ALA A 558 -37.28 -31.44 -17.02
CA ALA A 558 -36.75 -30.10 -17.24
C ALA A 558 -36.94 -29.20 -16.01
N ASP A 559 -38.08 -29.31 -15.33
CA ASP A 559 -38.37 -28.60 -14.08
C ASP A 559 -37.40 -28.99 -12.94
N LEU A 560 -36.74 -30.14 -13.03
CA LEU A 560 -35.73 -30.61 -12.07
C LEU A 560 -34.28 -30.19 -12.39
N SER A 561 -34.04 -29.46 -13.49
CA SER A 561 -32.68 -29.17 -13.99
C SER A 561 -31.74 -28.48 -12.99
N TRP A 562 -32.30 -27.70 -12.06
CA TRP A 562 -31.57 -26.94 -11.05
C TRP A 562 -31.24 -27.74 -9.78
N ARG A 563 -31.76 -28.97 -9.64
CA ARG A 563 -31.56 -29.86 -8.48
C ARG A 563 -30.69 -31.10 -8.73
N HIS A 564 -30.13 -31.25 -9.94
CA HIS A 564 -29.48 -32.48 -10.41
C HIS A 564 -30.44 -33.69 -10.38
N PRO A 565 -31.19 -33.95 -11.47
CA PRO A 565 -32.06 -35.12 -11.53
C PRO A 565 -31.22 -36.40 -11.36
N GLY A 566 -31.64 -37.28 -10.45
CA GLY A 566 -30.93 -38.54 -10.22
C GLY A 566 -31.02 -39.50 -11.42
N ASP A 567 -30.16 -40.50 -11.41
CA ASP A 567 -30.08 -41.57 -12.42
C ASP A 567 -31.44 -42.26 -12.67
N VAL A 568 -32.28 -42.40 -11.64
CA VAL A 568 -33.63 -43.00 -11.71
C VAL A 568 -34.61 -42.14 -12.54
N CYS A 569 -34.54 -40.81 -12.43
CA CYS A 569 -35.42 -39.90 -13.20
C CYS A 569 -35.05 -39.92 -14.69
N HIS A 570 -33.76 -40.01 -15.01
CA HIS A 570 -33.27 -40.11 -16.38
C HIS A 570 -33.67 -41.45 -17.03
N ALA A 571 -33.61 -42.57 -16.28
CA ALA A 571 -34.07 -43.86 -16.77
C ALA A 571 -35.59 -43.87 -17.08
N ALA A 572 -36.42 -43.38 -16.16
CA ALA A 572 -37.87 -43.32 -16.36
C ALA A 572 -38.28 -42.39 -17.52
N ALA A 573 -37.57 -41.27 -17.72
CA ALA A 573 -37.81 -40.37 -18.85
C ALA A 573 -37.38 -41.00 -20.20
N LEU A 574 -36.29 -41.77 -20.22
CA LEU A 574 -35.86 -42.52 -21.40
C LEU A 574 -36.86 -43.61 -21.78
N GLU A 575 -37.41 -44.33 -20.80
CA GLU A 575 -38.50 -45.29 -21.02
C GLU A 575 -39.76 -44.61 -21.57
N ALA A 576 -40.12 -43.42 -21.06
CA ALA A 576 -41.24 -42.64 -21.58
C ALA A 576 -41.00 -42.21 -23.03
N CYS A 577 -39.79 -41.75 -23.38
CA CYS A 577 -39.44 -41.42 -24.76
C CYS A 577 -39.42 -42.64 -25.69
N ALA A 578 -39.03 -43.82 -25.19
CA ALA A 578 -39.07 -45.08 -25.92
C ALA A 578 -40.52 -45.52 -26.19
N ALA A 579 -41.39 -45.47 -25.17
CA ALA A 579 -42.82 -45.74 -25.30
C ALA A 579 -43.52 -44.74 -26.26
N GLY A 580 -43.13 -43.47 -26.22
CA GLY A 580 -43.64 -42.38 -27.06
C GLY A 580 -43.02 -42.27 -28.46
N ARG A 581 -42.07 -43.15 -28.84
CA ARG A 581 -41.33 -43.13 -30.12
C ARG A 581 -40.56 -41.82 -30.43
N ALA A 582 -40.21 -41.04 -29.41
CA ALA A 582 -39.54 -39.74 -29.53
C ALA A 582 -38.00 -39.85 -29.53
N TRP A 583 -37.44 -40.52 -30.55
CA TRP A 583 -36.02 -40.95 -30.59
C TRP A 583 -34.98 -39.81 -30.51
N ARG A 584 -35.24 -38.65 -31.14
CA ARG A 584 -34.31 -37.50 -31.10
C ARG A 584 -34.12 -36.94 -29.69
N HIS A 585 -35.17 -36.97 -28.88
CA HIS A 585 -35.13 -36.48 -27.50
C HIS A 585 -34.42 -37.50 -26.58
N ALA A 586 -34.60 -38.79 -26.85
CA ALA A 586 -33.87 -39.85 -26.14
C ALA A 586 -32.34 -39.78 -26.41
N GLU A 587 -31.93 -39.51 -27.65
CA GLU A 587 -30.52 -39.32 -28.00
C GLU A 587 -29.91 -38.08 -27.32
N ALA A 588 -30.63 -36.96 -27.31
CA ALA A 588 -30.21 -35.74 -26.61
C ALA A 588 -30.06 -35.96 -25.09
N LEU A 589 -30.92 -36.80 -24.49
CA LEU A 589 -30.82 -37.20 -23.09
C LEU A 589 -29.60 -38.08 -22.82
N LEU A 590 -29.33 -39.06 -23.70
CA LEU A 590 -28.15 -39.93 -23.60
C LEU A 590 -26.83 -39.16 -23.67
N GLN A 591 -26.75 -38.09 -24.46
CA GLN A 591 -25.56 -37.24 -24.54
C GLN A 591 -25.30 -36.43 -23.26
N ARG A 592 -26.33 -36.16 -22.45
CA ARG A 592 -26.20 -35.44 -21.17
C ARG A 592 -25.75 -36.33 -20.02
N ILE A 593 -25.86 -37.66 -20.14
CA ILE A 593 -25.45 -38.63 -19.12
C ILE A 593 -23.97 -38.98 -19.29
N GLY A 594 -23.15 -38.76 -18.25
CA GLY A 594 -21.70 -38.95 -18.30
C GLY A 594 -21.25 -40.42 -18.49
N PRO A 595 -20.03 -40.66 -19.01
CA PRO A 595 -19.55 -42.00 -19.39
C PRO A 595 -19.36 -43.00 -18.25
N ALA A 596 -19.36 -42.56 -16.99
CA ALA A 596 -19.18 -43.41 -15.82
C ALA A 596 -20.51 -43.84 -15.14
N SER A 597 -21.68 -43.44 -15.66
CA SER A 597 -22.97 -43.81 -15.05
C SER A 597 -23.34 -45.28 -15.36
N PRO A 598 -23.72 -46.08 -14.35
CA PRO A 598 -24.09 -47.49 -14.52
C PRO A 598 -25.36 -47.72 -15.35
N ILE A 599 -26.16 -46.68 -15.62
CA ILE A 599 -27.40 -46.77 -16.41
C ILE A 599 -27.12 -46.71 -17.93
N ARG A 600 -25.94 -46.25 -18.34
CA ARG A 600 -25.60 -46.11 -19.75
C ARG A 600 -25.66 -47.44 -20.51
N SER A 601 -25.38 -48.57 -19.85
CA SER A 601 -25.46 -49.91 -20.46
C SER A 601 -26.91 -50.37 -20.71
N VAL A 602 -27.80 -50.18 -19.73
CA VAL A 602 -29.23 -50.51 -19.86
C VAL A 602 -29.92 -49.60 -20.90
N ALA A 603 -29.50 -48.34 -20.96
CA ALA A 603 -30.02 -47.36 -21.91
C ALA A 603 -29.51 -47.59 -23.35
N THR A 604 -28.30 -48.12 -23.54
CA THR A 604 -27.83 -48.57 -24.86
C THR A 604 -28.58 -49.79 -25.37
N ASP A 605 -29.04 -50.69 -24.50
CA ASP A 605 -29.86 -51.85 -24.90
C ASP A 605 -31.28 -51.41 -25.31
N LEU A 606 -31.89 -50.48 -24.57
CA LEU A 606 -33.19 -49.89 -24.93
C LEU A 606 -33.14 -49.05 -26.23
N ALA A 607 -32.04 -48.32 -26.47
CA ALA A 607 -31.80 -47.62 -27.73
C ALA A 607 -31.46 -48.58 -28.90
N GLY A 608 -30.81 -49.72 -28.60
CA GLY A 608 -30.47 -50.77 -29.57
C GLY A 608 -31.70 -51.54 -30.07
N VAL A 609 -32.62 -51.89 -29.17
CA VAL A 609 -33.89 -52.56 -29.53
C VAL A 609 -34.79 -51.68 -30.39
N ALA A 610 -34.68 -50.35 -30.29
CA ALA A 610 -35.39 -49.41 -31.14
C ALA A 610 -34.74 -49.21 -32.53
N MET A 611 -33.41 -49.37 -32.65
CA MET A 611 -32.69 -49.26 -33.92
C MET A 611 -32.86 -50.49 -34.83
N GLU A 612 -33.20 -51.65 -34.28
CA GLU A 612 -33.33 -52.91 -35.04
C GLU A 612 -34.56 -52.98 -35.96
N ARG A 613 -35.44 -51.95 -35.99
CA ARG A 613 -36.67 -51.93 -36.81
C ARG A 613 -36.73 -50.88 -37.93
N CYS A 614 -35.63 -50.24 -38.31
CA CYS A 614 -35.63 -49.27 -39.42
C CYS A 614 -34.52 -49.51 -40.46
N GLN A 615 -34.69 -50.51 -41.32
CA GLN A 615 -34.03 -50.58 -42.63
C GLN A 615 -35.02 -50.95 -43.74
N VAL A 616 -35.53 -49.97 -44.48
CA VAL A 616 -36.03 -50.11 -45.87
C VAL A 616 -35.77 -48.77 -46.62
N PRO A 617 -35.32 -48.77 -47.91
CA PRO A 617 -34.70 -47.60 -48.55
C PRO A 617 -35.64 -46.69 -49.39
N SER A 618 -35.06 -45.54 -49.77
CA SER A 618 -35.55 -44.30 -50.44
C SER A 618 -36.44 -44.38 -51.71
N PRO A 619 -37.02 -43.25 -52.21
CA PRO A 619 -36.29 -42.36 -53.15
C PRO A 619 -36.51 -40.83 -53.01
N ARG A 620 -35.51 -40.07 -53.48
CA ARG A 620 -35.41 -38.60 -53.72
C ARG A 620 -36.34 -38.15 -54.91
N PRO A 621 -36.70 -36.84 -55.12
CA PRO A 621 -35.71 -35.80 -55.47
C PRO A 621 -36.03 -34.28 -55.28
N PHE A 622 -34.97 -33.49 -55.57
CA PHE A 622 -34.87 -32.06 -55.96
C PHE A 622 -34.98 -30.91 -54.94
N ALA A 623 -33.85 -30.17 -54.84
CA ALA A 623 -33.72 -28.77 -54.43
C ALA A 623 -34.05 -27.82 -55.63
N PRO A 624 -34.17 -26.47 -55.49
CA PRO A 624 -32.97 -25.60 -55.38
C PRO A 624 -33.13 -24.22 -54.67
N LEU A 625 -31.97 -23.55 -54.49
CA LEU A 625 -31.69 -22.10 -54.22
C LEU A 625 -32.02 -21.59 -52.80
N GLY A 626 -31.20 -20.82 -52.09
CA GLY A 626 -29.94 -20.07 -52.25
C GLY A 626 -29.89 -19.19 -50.97
N LEU A 627 -28.80 -18.80 -50.33
CA LEU A 627 -27.66 -18.03 -50.81
C LEU A 627 -26.77 -17.76 -49.56
N LEU A 628 -25.44 -17.79 -49.72
CA LEU A 628 -24.42 -17.00 -49.01
C LEU A 628 -24.28 -17.22 -47.48
N GLU A 629 -23.19 -17.87 -47.08
CA GLU A 629 -21.93 -17.19 -46.71
C GLU A 629 -22.02 -16.50 -45.34
N MET A 630 -21.31 -17.04 -44.37
CA MET A 630 -19.94 -16.58 -44.12
C MET A 630 -19.30 -17.51 -43.10
N LEU A 631 -18.30 -18.26 -43.58
CA LEU A 631 -17.00 -18.48 -42.96
C LEU A 631 -17.04 -19.07 -41.52
N GLY A 632 -16.75 -20.35 -41.30
CA GLY A 632 -15.50 -21.02 -41.68
C GLY A 632 -14.40 -20.69 -40.67
N ASP A 633 -13.51 -21.56 -40.24
CA ASP A 633 -13.28 -22.97 -40.52
C ASP A 633 -12.16 -23.42 -39.54
N LEU A 634 -12.11 -24.73 -39.25
CA LEU A 634 -10.89 -25.57 -39.15
C LEU A 634 -9.78 -25.20 -38.11
N GLN A 635 -9.65 -25.92 -36.99
CA GLN A 635 -8.80 -27.14 -36.79
C GLN A 635 -7.28 -26.85 -36.56
N PRO A 636 -6.36 -27.82 -36.33
CA PRO A 636 -6.20 -28.76 -35.19
C PRO A 636 -4.71 -28.94 -34.74
N GLY A 637 -4.41 -29.77 -33.71
CA GLY A 637 -3.07 -30.41 -33.56
C GLY A 637 -2.62 -30.72 -32.12
N ARG A 638 -2.65 -32.00 -31.68
CA ARG A 638 -1.52 -32.98 -31.49
C ARG A 638 -0.45 -32.54 -30.46
N ARG A 639 0.08 -33.33 -29.52
CA ARG A 639 0.00 -34.75 -29.08
C ARG A 639 0.94 -34.93 -27.85
N ARG A 640 0.65 -35.95 -27.00
CA ARG A 640 1.52 -36.78 -26.11
C ARG A 640 1.80 -36.39 -24.62
N LEU A 641 1.55 -37.42 -23.78
CA LEU A 641 1.77 -37.71 -22.34
C LEU A 641 3.28 -37.87 -21.96
N PRO A 642 3.75 -38.07 -20.69
CA PRO A 642 3.06 -38.45 -19.41
C PRO A 642 3.51 -37.77 -18.06
N SER A 643 2.65 -37.87 -17.01
CA SER A 643 2.84 -37.97 -15.52
C SER A 643 4.02 -37.30 -14.76
N PRO A 644 3.94 -37.04 -13.42
CA PRO A 644 2.89 -36.49 -12.54
C PRO A 644 3.40 -35.29 -11.68
N TYR A 645 2.70 -34.16 -11.60
CA TYR A 645 2.95 -33.14 -10.56
C TYR A 645 1.68 -32.30 -10.31
N LEU A 646 1.28 -32.17 -9.04
CA LEU A 646 0.54 -31.00 -8.50
C LEU A 646 1.34 -29.71 -8.77
N PRO A 647 0.81 -28.45 -8.70
CA PRO A 647 -0.50 -27.89 -8.25
C PRO A 647 -1.02 -26.84 -9.30
N PRO A 648 -1.68 -25.67 -9.03
CA PRO A 648 -2.58 -25.17 -7.96
C PRO A 648 -3.90 -24.50 -8.48
N MET A 649 -4.82 -24.20 -7.53
CA MET A 649 -5.91 -23.20 -7.53
C MET A 649 -7.12 -23.30 -8.50
N ALA A 650 -8.32 -23.31 -7.90
CA ALA A 650 -9.30 -22.22 -8.11
C ALA A 650 -10.30 -22.17 -6.93
N LEU A 651 -10.09 -21.16 -6.08
CA LEU A 651 -11.15 -20.55 -5.27
C LEU A 651 -12.23 -20.04 -6.23
N THR A 652 -13.46 -20.57 -6.15
CA THR A 652 -14.67 -19.86 -6.66
C THR A 652 -16.00 -20.55 -6.30
N SER A 653 -16.01 -21.57 -5.44
CA SER A 653 -17.25 -22.31 -5.09
C SER A 653 -17.74 -22.12 -3.64
N PHE A 654 -17.05 -21.34 -2.81
CA PHE A 654 -17.41 -21.17 -1.40
C PHE A 654 -18.56 -20.17 -1.17
N GLU A 655 -18.67 -19.11 -1.98
CA GLU A 655 -19.76 -18.12 -1.85
C GLU A 655 -21.14 -18.65 -2.28
N HIS A 656 -21.19 -19.62 -3.19
CA HIS A 656 -22.46 -20.21 -3.63
C HIS A 656 -23.00 -21.27 -2.64
N ALA A 657 -22.12 -21.95 -1.90
CA ALA A 657 -22.52 -22.84 -0.81
C ALA A 657 -22.97 -22.05 0.43
N ALA A 658 -22.29 -20.95 0.75
CA ALA A 658 -22.64 -20.08 1.88
C ALA A 658 -24.00 -19.38 1.70
N ARG A 659 -24.40 -19.02 0.47
CA ARG A 659 -25.72 -18.42 0.19
C ARG A 659 -26.88 -19.41 0.25
N ARG A 660 -26.65 -20.72 0.05
CA ARG A 660 -27.70 -21.75 0.23
C ARG A 660 -27.92 -22.14 1.70
N LEU A 661 -26.90 -21.98 2.56
CA LEU A 661 -27.00 -22.21 4.00
C LEU A 661 -27.72 -21.08 4.76
N MET A 662 -27.91 -19.90 4.17
CA MET A 662 -28.61 -18.78 4.80
C MET A 662 -30.14 -18.94 4.87
N HIS A 663 -30.74 -19.97 4.25
CA HIS A 663 -32.20 -20.13 4.15
C HIS A 663 -32.80 -21.32 4.91
N SER A 664 -32.01 -22.20 5.54
CA SER A 664 -32.52 -23.25 6.42
C SER A 664 -32.57 -22.74 7.86
N GLY A 665 -33.74 -22.80 8.51
CA GLY A 665 -34.05 -22.29 9.85
C GLY A 665 -33.31 -22.94 11.03
N ILE A 666 -32.00 -23.14 10.94
CA ILE A 666 -31.10 -23.61 12.00
C ILE A 666 -30.38 -22.40 12.63
N GLN A 667 -31.11 -21.30 12.86
CA GLN A 667 -30.60 -20.14 13.60
C GLN A 667 -30.95 -20.16 15.10
N GLY A 668 -31.68 -21.17 15.58
CA GLY A 668 -32.21 -21.16 16.95
C GLY A 668 -31.23 -21.61 18.04
N ILE A 669 -30.31 -22.55 17.78
CA ILE A 669 -29.62 -23.25 18.87
C ILE A 669 -28.10 -22.96 18.87
N PHE A 670 -27.45 -22.91 17.72
CA PHE A 670 -26.01 -22.63 17.67
C PHE A 670 -25.66 -21.17 18.02
N VAL A 671 -26.47 -20.22 17.55
CA VAL A 671 -26.32 -18.79 17.89
C VAL A 671 -26.86 -18.49 19.29
N ALA A 672 -27.86 -19.21 19.78
CA ALA A 672 -28.38 -19.03 21.14
C ALA A 672 -27.47 -19.63 22.21
N HIS A 673 -26.82 -20.77 21.97
CA HIS A 673 -25.91 -21.38 22.94
C HIS A 673 -24.54 -20.69 22.95
N ALA A 674 -24.02 -20.27 21.79
CA ALA A 674 -22.87 -19.37 21.72
C ALA A 674 -23.17 -18.00 22.37
N ARG A 675 -24.38 -17.45 22.20
CA ARG A 675 -24.83 -16.25 22.94
C ARG A 675 -25.11 -16.52 24.42
N HIS A 676 -25.45 -17.73 24.84
CA HIS A 676 -25.67 -18.07 26.24
C HIS A 676 -24.35 -18.22 26.99
N CYS A 677 -23.35 -18.87 26.38
CA CYS A 677 -21.98 -18.89 26.88
C CYS A 677 -21.32 -17.51 26.87
N LEU A 678 -21.69 -16.62 25.92
CA LEU A 678 -21.22 -15.22 25.87
C LEU A 678 -22.11 -14.22 26.63
N ARG A 679 -23.22 -14.66 27.21
CA ARG A 679 -24.09 -13.84 28.08
C ARG A 679 -24.49 -14.62 29.33
N THR A 680 -23.51 -14.92 30.18
CA THR A 680 -23.78 -14.98 31.61
C THR A 680 -23.48 -13.60 32.19
N LYS A 681 -24.55 -12.92 32.58
CA LYS A 681 -24.49 -11.77 33.50
C LYS A 681 -23.73 -12.23 34.74
N ASN A 682 -22.72 -11.45 35.13
CA ASN A 682 -21.83 -11.62 36.26
C ASN A 682 -20.66 -12.58 35.97
N GLY A 683 -19.50 -11.97 35.71
CA GLY A 683 -18.30 -12.65 35.26
C GLY A 683 -17.81 -13.79 36.16
N ARG A 684 -17.26 -14.81 35.50
CA ARG A 684 -16.02 -15.56 35.81
C ARG A 684 -15.95 -16.77 34.86
N PHE A 685 -15.02 -16.73 33.92
CA PHE A 685 -14.32 -17.92 33.43
C PHE A 685 -12.88 -17.76 33.93
N GLU A 686 -12.56 -18.36 35.09
CA GLU A 686 -11.24 -18.17 35.73
C GLU A 686 -10.17 -19.16 35.26
N ASN A 687 -10.48 -20.30 34.61
CA ASN A 687 -9.46 -21.36 34.40
C ASN A 687 -9.27 -21.84 32.94
N SER A 688 -9.04 -20.92 31.99
CA SER A 688 -8.44 -21.27 30.69
C SER A 688 -7.31 -20.31 30.36
N PHE A 689 -6.06 -20.77 30.33
CA PHE A 689 -4.90 -19.93 29.97
C PHE A 689 -4.95 -19.60 28.47
N ASN A 690 -5.58 -18.49 28.11
CA ASN A 690 -5.36 -17.90 26.79
C ASN A 690 -3.93 -17.38 26.76
N VAL A 691 -3.13 -17.83 25.80
CA VAL A 691 -1.72 -17.46 25.70
C VAL A 691 -1.55 -16.23 24.81
N ALA A 692 -2.41 -16.08 23.80
CA ALA A 692 -2.45 -14.95 22.88
C ALA A 692 -3.67 -14.05 23.15
N ILE A 693 -3.75 -13.51 24.37
CA ILE A 693 -4.88 -12.68 24.83
C ILE A 693 -5.01 -11.42 23.98
N GLY A 694 -6.15 -11.22 23.31
CA GLY A 694 -6.39 -10.05 22.46
C GLY A 694 -5.99 -10.20 20.99
N ARG A 695 -5.58 -11.40 20.54
CA ARG A 695 -5.22 -11.67 19.13
C ARG A 695 -6.27 -11.23 18.10
N PRO A 696 -7.59 -11.44 18.29
CA PRO A 696 -8.59 -10.97 17.33
C PRO A 696 -8.54 -9.45 17.08
N VAL A 697 -8.25 -8.67 18.13
CA VAL A 697 -8.11 -7.21 18.05
C VAL A 697 -6.88 -6.85 17.22
N ALA A 698 -5.73 -7.48 17.50
CA ALA A 698 -4.48 -7.26 16.77
C ALA A 698 -4.60 -7.67 15.29
N ASP A 699 -5.20 -8.84 15.01
CA ASP A 699 -5.38 -9.34 13.64
C ASP A 699 -6.34 -8.45 12.82
N ASP A 700 -7.43 -7.96 13.42
CA ASP A 700 -8.37 -7.08 12.75
C ASP A 700 -7.77 -5.69 12.51
N HIS A 701 -7.06 -5.14 13.50
CA HIS A 701 -6.27 -3.91 13.34
C HIS A 701 -5.28 -4.02 12.18
N TYR A 702 -4.52 -5.12 12.13
CA TYR A 702 -3.54 -5.36 11.06
C TYR A 702 -4.20 -5.40 9.68
N LYS A 703 -5.30 -6.14 9.52
CA LYS A 703 -6.07 -6.22 8.26
C LYS A 703 -6.62 -4.85 7.84
N LEU A 704 -7.14 -4.06 8.79
CA LEU A 704 -7.71 -2.75 8.49
C LEU A 704 -6.64 -1.72 8.15
N CYS A 705 -5.47 -1.76 8.81
CA CYS A 705 -4.31 -0.96 8.44
C CYS A 705 -3.85 -1.25 7.00
N LEU A 706 -3.75 -2.55 6.64
CA LEU A 706 -3.43 -2.95 5.26
C LEU A 706 -4.47 -2.43 4.24
N LYS A 707 -5.77 -2.53 4.55
CA LYS A 707 -6.85 -2.00 3.70
C LYS A 707 -6.79 -0.48 3.56
N ALA A 708 -6.44 0.24 4.62
CA ALA A 708 -6.31 1.70 4.63
C ALA A 708 -5.11 2.20 3.83
N GLY A 709 -4.12 1.34 3.56
CA GLY A 709 -2.86 1.71 2.93
C GLY A 709 -1.79 2.19 3.93
N VAL A 710 -1.94 1.85 5.22
CA VAL A 710 -0.88 2.07 6.21
C VAL A 710 0.30 1.15 5.90
N LYS A 711 1.53 1.67 5.93
CA LYS A 711 2.78 0.91 5.74
C LYS A 711 3.09 0.02 6.95
N ILE A 712 2.18 -0.88 7.30
CA ILE A 712 2.30 -1.81 8.43
C ILE A 712 3.11 -3.06 8.01
N ALA A 713 4.06 -3.49 8.82
CA ALA A 713 5.00 -4.57 8.53
C ALA A 713 4.69 -5.86 9.29
N GLY A 714 4.27 -5.77 10.56
CA GLY A 714 4.02 -6.94 11.39
C GLY A 714 3.32 -6.63 12.72
N ILE A 715 2.96 -7.69 13.43
CA ILE A 715 2.40 -7.67 14.80
C ILE A 715 2.97 -8.82 15.63
N ASN A 716 3.14 -8.61 16.94
CA ASN A 716 3.60 -9.61 17.91
C ASN A 716 2.92 -9.42 19.27
N ALA A 717 2.75 -10.53 20.00
CA ALA A 717 2.35 -10.49 21.40
C ALA A 717 3.59 -10.24 22.26
N GLU A 718 3.50 -9.29 23.19
CA GLU A 718 4.60 -8.84 24.05
C GLU A 718 4.63 -9.57 25.40
N VAL A 719 5.52 -9.12 26.29
CA VAL A 719 5.89 -9.79 27.55
C VAL A 719 4.74 -9.81 28.57
N MET A 720 3.93 -8.75 28.65
CA MET A 720 2.79 -8.68 29.57
C MET A 720 1.49 -9.21 28.93
N PRO A 721 0.63 -9.94 29.66
CA PRO A 721 -0.67 -10.38 29.13
C PRO A 721 -1.52 -9.22 28.58
N GLY A 722 -1.98 -9.39 27.33
CA GLY A 722 -2.77 -8.36 26.63
C GLY A 722 -1.94 -7.21 26.05
N GLN A 723 -0.61 -7.23 26.22
CA GLN A 723 0.32 -6.32 25.56
C GLN A 723 0.68 -6.87 24.17
N TRP A 724 0.65 -5.99 23.18
CA TRP A 724 0.95 -6.31 21.79
C TRP A 724 1.80 -5.20 21.19
N GLU A 725 2.50 -5.53 20.13
CA GLU A 725 3.26 -4.62 19.31
C GLU A 725 2.76 -4.69 17.87
N PHE A 726 2.70 -3.54 17.20
CA PHE A 726 2.58 -3.46 15.75
C PHE A 726 3.69 -2.59 15.17
N GLN A 727 4.14 -2.94 13.98
CA GLN A 727 5.31 -2.32 13.36
C GLN A 727 4.89 -1.54 12.12
N VAL A 728 5.24 -0.25 12.05
CA VAL A 728 4.96 0.62 10.90
C VAL A 728 6.27 1.09 10.30
N GLY A 729 6.39 1.00 8.97
CA GLY A 729 7.55 1.45 8.20
C GLY A 729 8.15 0.36 7.31
N PRO A 730 9.20 0.70 6.54
CA PRO A 730 9.88 1.98 6.53
C PRO A 730 9.04 3.11 5.89
N CYS A 731 8.96 4.25 6.58
CA CYS A 731 8.34 5.49 6.13
C CYS A 731 9.40 6.58 5.94
N ARG A 732 9.19 7.52 5.01
CA ARG A 732 10.13 8.60 4.73
C ARG A 732 9.70 9.89 5.41
N GLY A 733 10.61 10.51 6.16
CA GLY A 733 10.38 11.80 6.81
C GLY A 733 9.09 11.85 7.66
N VAL A 734 8.26 12.87 7.41
CA VAL A 734 7.02 13.14 8.18
C VAL A 734 5.96 12.04 8.03
N GLU A 735 6.00 11.26 6.94
CA GLU A 735 5.03 10.17 6.69
C GLU A 735 5.03 9.12 7.82
N MET A 736 6.14 8.98 8.55
CA MET A 736 6.21 8.06 9.69
C MET A 736 5.17 8.41 10.76
N GLY A 737 5.08 9.69 11.12
CA GLY A 737 4.07 10.17 12.05
C GLY A 737 2.66 10.00 11.46
N ASP A 738 2.47 10.31 10.18
CA ASP A 738 1.17 10.20 9.50
C ASP A 738 0.62 8.77 9.56
N HIS A 739 1.44 7.79 9.16
CA HIS A 739 1.08 6.39 9.16
C HIS A 739 0.83 5.87 10.59
N LEU A 740 1.63 6.28 11.58
CA LEU A 740 1.44 5.84 12.96
C LEU A 740 0.18 6.46 13.58
N THR A 741 -0.10 7.74 13.34
CA THR A 741 -1.31 8.43 13.82
C THR A 741 -2.56 7.73 13.27
N ILE A 742 -2.61 7.41 11.98
CA ILE A 742 -3.72 6.68 11.38
C ILE A 742 -3.81 5.24 11.90
N ALA A 743 -2.68 4.55 12.10
CA ALA A 743 -2.67 3.24 12.73
C ALA A 743 -3.26 3.27 14.15
N ARG A 744 -2.89 4.27 14.96
CA ARG A 744 -3.46 4.49 16.30
C ARG A 744 -4.96 4.79 16.24
N TYR A 745 -5.41 5.63 15.32
CA TYR A 745 -6.84 5.90 15.10
C TYR A 745 -7.60 4.61 14.77
N ILE A 746 -7.11 3.81 13.82
CA ILE A 746 -7.71 2.52 13.47
C ILE A 746 -7.75 1.59 14.68
N MET A 747 -6.69 1.56 15.51
CA MET A 747 -6.66 0.74 16.74
C MET A 747 -7.78 1.12 17.69
N LEU A 748 -7.95 2.43 17.97
CA LEU A 748 -9.03 2.92 18.83
C LEU A 748 -10.40 2.46 18.32
N ARG A 749 -10.66 2.61 17.01
CA ARG A 749 -11.90 2.17 16.34
C ARG A 749 -12.10 0.65 16.38
N VAL A 750 -11.04 -0.14 16.30
CA VAL A 750 -11.12 -1.61 16.43
C VAL A 750 -11.43 -2.00 17.87
N THR A 751 -10.78 -1.37 18.84
CA THR A 751 -11.06 -1.67 20.25
C THR A 751 -12.50 -1.33 20.67
N GLU A 752 -13.10 -0.29 20.07
CA GLU A 752 -14.54 0.01 20.21
C GLU A 752 -15.42 -1.17 19.77
N GLN A 753 -15.10 -1.83 18.66
CA GLN A 753 -15.85 -2.98 18.13
C GLN A 753 -15.70 -4.25 19.00
N HIS A 754 -14.54 -4.40 19.64
CA HIS A 754 -14.20 -5.54 20.49
C HIS A 754 -14.51 -5.31 21.99
N ASN A 755 -15.12 -4.17 22.34
CA ASN A 755 -15.50 -3.81 23.71
C ASN A 755 -14.31 -3.87 24.71
N CYS A 756 -13.15 -3.38 24.28
CA CYS A 756 -11.96 -3.19 25.10
C CYS A 756 -11.40 -1.78 24.90
N VAL A 757 -10.40 -1.39 25.70
CA VAL A 757 -9.76 -0.07 25.57
C VAL A 757 -8.28 -0.26 25.27
N CYS A 758 -7.75 0.45 24.27
CA CYS A 758 -6.32 0.48 24.01
C CYS A 758 -5.64 1.51 24.92
N SER A 759 -4.58 1.11 25.63
CA SER A 759 -3.71 2.02 26.38
C SER A 759 -2.32 2.06 25.75
N PHE A 760 -1.83 3.28 25.52
CA PHE A 760 -0.46 3.55 25.10
C PHE A 760 0.44 3.97 26.27
N SER A 761 0.01 3.83 27.53
CA SER A 761 0.83 4.22 28.69
C SER A 761 2.15 3.43 28.74
N PRO A 762 3.31 4.06 29.04
CA PRO A 762 4.58 3.35 29.21
C PRO A 762 4.56 2.32 30.33
N LYS A 763 3.68 2.51 31.32
CA LYS A 763 3.53 1.60 32.46
C LYS A 763 2.04 1.55 32.83
N PRO A 764 1.24 0.73 32.13
CA PRO A 764 -0.21 0.67 32.35
C PRO A 764 -0.60 -0.08 33.63
N MET A 765 0.31 -0.90 34.19
CA MET A 765 0.11 -1.63 35.45
C MET A 765 1.35 -1.49 36.33
N GLU A 766 1.17 -1.25 37.62
CA GLU A 766 2.27 -1.23 38.59
C GLU A 766 2.76 -2.65 38.92
N GLY A 767 4.04 -2.79 39.28
CA GLY A 767 4.67 -4.08 39.58
C GLY A 767 5.90 -4.40 38.70
N ASP A 768 6.42 -5.61 38.84
CA ASP A 768 7.66 -6.09 38.21
C ASP A 768 7.45 -6.58 36.76
N TRP A 769 6.73 -5.78 35.96
CA TRP A 769 6.40 -6.07 34.56
C TRP A 769 7.19 -5.20 33.60
N ASN A 770 7.46 -5.67 32.39
CA ASN A 770 8.03 -4.83 31.34
C ASN A 770 7.04 -3.70 30.99
N GLY A 771 7.56 -2.50 30.77
CA GLY A 771 6.72 -1.37 30.33
C GLY A 771 6.62 -1.32 28.81
N ALA A 772 5.62 -0.59 28.31
CA ALA A 772 5.32 -0.49 26.89
C ALA A 772 6.21 0.55 26.19
N GLY A 773 6.93 0.10 25.15
CA GLY A 773 7.83 0.90 24.33
C GLY A 773 7.26 1.37 22.99
N CYS A 774 8.01 2.24 22.32
CA CYS A 774 7.79 2.63 20.94
C CYS A 774 9.14 2.66 20.21
N HIS A 775 9.77 1.50 20.05
CA HIS A 775 11.14 1.43 19.55
C HIS A 775 11.23 2.02 18.14
N THR A 776 12.20 2.91 17.91
CA THR A 776 12.31 3.64 16.65
C THR A 776 13.56 3.23 15.90
N ASN A 777 13.36 2.47 14.83
CA ASN A 777 14.35 2.17 13.82
C ASN A 777 14.58 3.40 12.94
N PHE A 778 15.82 3.83 12.80
CA PHE A 778 16.16 5.06 12.09
C PHE A 778 17.43 4.92 11.24
N SER A 779 17.38 5.50 10.05
CA SER A 779 18.47 5.50 9.09
C SER A 779 18.37 6.69 8.13
N VAL A 780 19.51 7.29 7.77
CA VAL A 780 19.63 8.26 6.68
C VAL A 780 20.41 7.65 5.52
N LYS A 781 20.35 8.27 4.34
CA LYS A 781 21.01 7.80 3.10
C LYS A 781 22.47 7.38 3.33
N SER A 782 23.25 8.22 4.00
CA SER A 782 24.66 7.95 4.33
C SER A 782 24.88 6.75 5.25
N MET A 783 23.91 6.40 6.11
CA MET A 783 23.99 5.19 6.94
C MET A 783 23.73 3.92 6.12
N ARG A 784 23.06 4.02 4.96
CA ARG A 784 22.71 2.89 4.08
C ARG A 784 23.73 2.63 2.97
N GLU A 785 24.65 3.55 2.74
CA GLU A 785 25.73 3.46 1.76
C GLU A 785 26.96 2.73 2.32
N ASP A 786 27.91 2.37 1.45
CA ASP A 786 29.12 1.67 1.88
C ASP A 786 29.97 2.58 2.80
N GLY A 787 30.41 2.04 3.95
CA GLY A 787 31.02 2.83 5.03
C GLY A 787 30.01 3.48 5.98
N GLY A 788 28.71 3.22 5.81
CA GLY A 788 27.65 3.81 6.62
C GLY A 788 27.73 3.46 8.11
N TYR A 789 28.35 2.34 8.50
CA TYR A 789 28.52 1.97 9.92
C TYR A 789 29.24 3.03 10.75
N ASP A 790 30.26 3.69 10.21
CA ASP A 790 30.97 4.75 10.91
C ASP A 790 30.06 5.97 11.15
N VAL A 791 29.16 6.25 10.20
CA VAL A 791 28.13 7.28 10.35
C VAL A 791 27.16 6.89 11.47
N ILE A 792 26.76 5.61 11.55
CA ILE A 792 25.89 5.12 12.63
C ILE A 792 26.55 5.34 13.99
N LEU A 793 27.83 4.98 14.14
CA LEU A 793 28.56 5.19 15.40
C LEU A 793 28.64 6.68 15.76
N LYS A 794 28.96 7.55 14.79
CA LYS A 794 28.98 9.00 14.96
C LYS A 794 27.63 9.55 15.42
N VAL A 795 26.52 9.10 14.83
CA VAL A 795 25.16 9.51 15.22
C VAL A 795 24.83 9.01 16.63
N CYS A 796 25.20 7.77 16.98
CA CYS A 796 25.01 7.23 18.33
C CYS A 796 25.74 8.08 19.39
N GLU A 797 26.98 8.49 19.11
CA GLU A 797 27.74 9.37 20.00
C GLU A 797 27.08 10.76 20.16
N ALA A 798 26.56 11.32 19.07
CA ALA A 798 25.84 12.60 19.10
C ALA A 798 24.56 12.50 19.96
N PHE A 799 23.80 11.42 19.82
CA PHE A 799 22.60 11.16 20.64
C PHE A 799 22.93 11.07 22.13
N GLY A 800 24.12 10.56 22.48
CA GLY A 800 24.58 10.50 23.85
C GLY A 800 24.85 11.86 24.48
N LYS A 801 25.39 12.81 23.71
CA LYS A 801 25.68 14.18 24.19
C LYS A 801 24.42 14.97 24.56
N VAL A 802 23.32 14.71 23.84
CA VAL A 802 22.01 15.39 24.04
C VAL A 802 20.93 14.42 24.55
N ALA A 803 21.32 13.35 25.26
CA ALA A 803 20.40 12.29 25.66
C ALA A 803 19.21 12.80 26.50
N ALA A 804 19.43 13.78 27.38
CA ALA A 804 18.37 14.38 28.20
C ALA A 804 17.31 15.11 27.35
N GLU A 805 17.72 15.78 26.27
CA GLU A 805 16.80 16.45 25.34
C GLU A 805 15.94 15.44 24.56
N HIS A 806 16.50 14.28 24.22
CA HIS A 806 15.73 13.19 23.62
C HIS A 806 14.68 12.65 24.59
N ILE A 807 15.07 12.36 25.83
CA ILE A 807 14.15 11.84 26.85
C ILE A 807 12.95 12.78 27.09
N ALA A 808 13.17 14.09 27.06
CA ALA A 808 12.10 15.08 27.22
C ALA A 808 11.00 15.00 26.14
N GLU A 809 11.34 14.54 24.92
CA GLU A 809 10.41 14.39 23.80
C GLU A 809 9.88 12.95 23.64
N TYR A 810 10.39 12.00 24.41
CA TYR A 810 10.16 10.57 24.24
C TYR A 810 8.94 10.04 25.01
N GLY A 811 8.02 10.92 25.38
CA GLY A 811 6.75 10.57 26.04
C GLY A 811 6.77 10.74 27.56
N GLU A 812 5.58 11.01 28.12
CA GLU A 812 5.39 11.28 29.55
C GLU A 812 5.35 9.98 30.37
N GLY A 813 5.89 10.01 31.59
CA GLY A 813 5.88 8.84 32.50
C GLY A 813 6.92 7.77 32.17
N ASN A 814 7.87 8.07 31.28
CA ASN A 814 8.87 7.12 30.78
C ASN A 814 9.88 6.69 31.87
N GLU A 815 10.02 7.46 32.96
CA GLU A 815 10.82 7.10 34.14
C GLU A 815 10.33 5.82 34.83
N LYS A 816 9.04 5.50 34.70
CA LYS A 816 8.44 4.27 35.23
C LYS A 816 8.83 3.04 34.39
N ARG A 817 9.24 3.25 33.14
CA ARG A 817 9.67 2.21 32.20
C ARG A 817 11.18 2.04 32.18
N LEU A 818 11.92 3.13 31.99
CA LEU A 818 13.39 3.15 31.87
C LEU A 818 14.10 3.07 33.23
N THR A 819 13.83 2.00 33.98
CA THR A 819 14.37 1.79 35.34
C THR A 819 15.74 1.12 35.36
N GLY A 820 16.20 0.56 34.24
CA GLY A 820 17.43 -0.24 34.17
C GLY A 820 17.28 -1.72 34.56
N LYS A 821 16.09 -2.16 35.01
CA LYS A 821 15.86 -3.53 35.51
C LYS A 821 15.33 -4.52 34.47
N HIS A 822 14.70 -4.04 33.38
CA HIS A 822 13.91 -4.87 32.44
C HIS A 822 14.35 -4.73 30.98
N GLU A 823 15.49 -5.29 30.60
CA GLU A 823 16.04 -5.25 29.22
C GLU A 823 16.16 -3.85 28.58
N THR A 824 16.10 -2.76 29.34
CA THR A 824 16.26 -1.38 28.87
C THR A 824 17.24 -0.60 29.74
N CYS A 825 17.97 0.36 29.16
CA CYS A 825 18.87 1.23 29.91
C CYS A 825 18.12 2.11 30.92
N ALA A 826 18.78 2.52 32.00
CA ALA A 826 18.22 3.49 32.95
C ALA A 826 18.05 4.86 32.29
N ILE A 827 17.02 5.62 32.67
CA ILE A 827 16.70 6.91 32.05
C ILE A 827 17.83 7.95 32.11
N THR A 828 18.69 7.87 33.12
CA THR A 828 19.84 8.76 33.32
C THR A 828 21.09 8.34 32.55
N ASP A 829 21.13 7.10 32.09
CA ASP A 829 22.30 6.50 31.47
C ASP A 829 22.11 6.42 29.95
N PHE A 830 23.20 6.65 29.22
CA PHE A 830 23.22 6.46 27.77
C PHE A 830 24.27 5.45 27.35
N LYS A 831 23.85 4.40 26.65
CA LYS A 831 24.73 3.36 26.11
C LYS A 831 24.24 2.94 24.73
N PHE A 832 25.16 2.62 23.83
CA PHE A 832 24.82 1.98 22.56
C PHE A 832 25.71 0.74 22.34
N GLY A 833 25.23 -0.22 21.56
CA GLY A 833 26.01 -1.42 21.27
C GLY A 833 25.35 -2.39 20.29
N VAL A 834 26.17 -3.27 19.72
CA VAL A 834 25.70 -4.25 18.74
C VAL A 834 24.93 -5.37 19.42
N ALA A 835 23.70 -5.60 18.97
CA ALA A 835 22.76 -6.60 19.50
C ALA A 835 22.53 -6.51 21.03
N ASN A 836 22.87 -5.39 21.66
CA ASN A 836 22.73 -5.21 23.10
C ASN A 836 21.32 -4.69 23.42
N ARG A 837 20.46 -5.56 23.96
CA ARG A 837 19.08 -5.21 24.31
C ARG A 837 19.00 -4.18 25.44
N GLY A 838 19.90 -4.25 26.43
CA GLY A 838 19.95 -3.33 27.58
C GLY A 838 20.59 -1.96 27.28
N ALA A 839 20.95 -1.69 26.03
CA ALA A 839 21.45 -0.39 25.61
C ALA A 839 20.31 0.59 25.29
N SER A 840 20.60 1.89 25.33
CA SER A 840 19.70 2.95 24.87
C SER A 840 19.46 2.87 23.37
N ILE A 841 20.53 2.64 22.60
CA ILE A 841 20.48 2.41 21.16
C ILE A 841 21.06 1.03 20.84
N ARG A 842 20.29 0.20 20.15
CA ARG A 842 20.72 -1.11 19.67
C ARG A 842 21.10 -1.02 18.21
N ILE A 843 22.30 -1.49 17.87
CA ILE A 843 22.72 -1.65 16.47
C ILE A 843 22.49 -3.13 16.06
N PRO A 844 21.69 -3.42 15.02
CA PRO A 844 21.47 -4.80 14.57
C PRO A 844 22.78 -5.51 14.15
N ARG A 845 22.84 -6.85 14.32
CA ARG A 845 24.01 -7.63 13.87
C ARG A 845 24.22 -7.56 12.37
N ASP A 846 23.13 -7.52 11.60
CA ASP A 846 23.21 -7.43 10.15
C ASP A 846 23.78 -6.07 9.70
N THR A 847 23.51 -5.00 10.45
CA THR A 847 24.11 -3.67 10.22
C THR A 847 25.63 -3.69 10.43
N GLU A 848 26.11 -4.31 11.52
CA GLU A 848 27.55 -4.46 11.78
C GLU A 848 28.22 -5.34 10.70
N LYS A 849 27.61 -6.49 10.38
CA LYS A 849 28.16 -7.43 9.40
C LYS A 849 28.24 -6.86 7.98
N SER A 850 27.26 -6.06 7.58
CA SER A 850 27.23 -5.43 6.25
C SER A 850 27.96 -4.09 6.19
N GLY A 851 28.39 -3.54 7.32
CA GLY A 851 29.06 -2.24 7.40
C GLY A 851 28.15 -1.05 7.06
N LYS A 852 26.82 -1.23 7.04
CA LYS A 852 25.81 -0.21 6.73
C LYS A 852 24.41 -0.66 7.16
N GLY A 853 23.47 0.26 7.34
CA GLY A 853 22.08 -0.08 7.68
C GLY A 853 21.38 0.97 8.54
N TYR A 854 20.83 0.53 9.67
CA TYR A 854 20.02 1.35 10.57
C TYR A 854 20.40 1.10 12.04
N MET A 855 19.97 2.02 12.91
CA MET A 855 20.03 1.88 14.37
C MET A 855 18.62 1.88 14.96
N GLU A 856 18.45 1.28 16.13
CA GLU A 856 17.18 1.24 16.85
C GLU A 856 17.32 2.00 18.18
N ASP A 857 16.59 3.09 18.34
CA ASP A 857 16.46 3.78 19.63
C ASP A 857 15.35 3.13 20.45
N ARG A 858 15.72 2.55 21.59
CA ARG A 858 14.82 1.77 22.44
C ARG A 858 14.18 2.58 23.56
N ARG A 859 14.46 3.89 23.63
CA ARG A 859 14.06 4.73 24.77
C ARG A 859 12.65 5.30 24.67
N SER A 860 12.09 5.44 23.47
CA SER A 860 10.78 6.07 23.26
C SER A 860 9.62 5.34 23.94
N ALA A 861 8.76 6.17 24.56
CA ALA A 861 7.44 5.94 25.13
C ALA A 861 6.43 5.24 24.23
N ALA A 862 5.66 4.24 24.68
CA ALA A 862 4.46 3.83 23.94
C ALA A 862 3.48 5.01 23.68
N ASN A 863 3.38 5.98 24.60
CA ASN A 863 2.55 7.18 24.48
C ASN A 863 3.27 8.33 23.77
N CYS A 864 4.48 8.12 23.25
CA CYS A 864 5.23 9.21 22.64
C CYS A 864 4.46 9.84 21.48
N ASP A 865 4.70 11.11 21.26
CA ASP A 865 4.31 11.77 20.03
C ASP A 865 5.30 11.38 18.93
N PRO A 866 4.86 10.66 17.87
CA PRO A 866 5.77 10.22 16.83
C PRO A 866 6.39 11.37 16.05
N TYR A 867 5.70 12.52 15.92
CA TYR A 867 6.25 13.68 15.22
C TYR A 867 7.41 14.28 16.01
N LYS A 868 7.28 14.38 17.33
CA LYS A 868 8.36 14.88 18.21
C LYS A 868 9.56 13.93 18.24
N VAL A 869 9.34 12.62 18.37
CA VAL A 869 10.42 11.63 18.37
C VAL A 869 11.20 11.66 17.05
N THR A 870 10.50 11.56 15.92
CA THR A 870 11.14 11.57 14.60
C THR A 870 11.83 12.89 14.29
N ALA A 871 11.22 14.03 14.66
CA ALA A 871 11.83 15.34 14.51
C ALA A 871 13.10 15.50 15.35
N ARG A 872 13.09 15.05 16.61
CA ARG A 872 14.25 15.13 17.51
C ARG A 872 15.40 14.26 17.02
N MET A 873 15.10 13.04 16.59
CA MET A 873 16.11 12.14 16.00
C MET A 873 16.71 12.74 14.73
N MET A 874 15.87 13.30 13.85
CA MET A 874 16.35 13.90 12.61
C MET A 874 17.16 15.17 12.87
N LYS A 875 16.75 16.00 13.82
CA LYS A 875 17.46 17.22 14.20
C LYS A 875 18.89 16.90 14.68
N THR A 876 19.04 16.00 15.65
CA THR A 876 20.36 15.62 16.19
C THR A 876 21.24 14.96 15.11
N THR A 877 20.64 14.08 14.27
CA THR A 877 21.36 13.43 13.17
C THR A 877 21.81 14.43 12.12
N GLY A 878 20.91 15.32 11.73
CA GLY A 878 21.15 16.39 10.79
C GLY A 878 22.25 17.32 11.28
N GLU A 879 22.19 17.77 12.54
CA GLU A 879 23.25 18.60 13.14
C GLU A 879 24.61 17.89 13.13
N CYS A 880 24.70 16.62 13.55
CA CYS A 880 26.00 15.94 13.60
C CYS A 880 26.56 15.51 12.23
N CYS A 881 25.69 15.17 11.27
CA CYS A 881 26.09 14.78 9.92
C CYS A 881 26.41 16.01 9.08
N LEU A 882 25.62 17.08 9.23
CA LEU A 882 25.97 18.37 8.63
C LEU A 882 27.12 19.04 9.35
N ASP A 883 27.53 18.71 10.57
CA ASP A 883 28.80 19.21 11.14
C ASP A 883 30.05 18.78 10.33
N THR A 884 29.89 17.85 9.38
CA THR A 884 30.90 17.51 8.36
C THR A 884 30.75 18.30 7.05
N LEU A 885 29.65 19.05 6.89
CA LEU A 885 29.23 19.83 5.71
C LEU A 885 28.92 21.32 6.04
N LEU A 886 28.97 21.72 7.31
CA LEU A 886 28.60 23.02 7.88
C LEU A 886 29.70 24.05 7.68
N LEU A 887 30.26 24.06 6.48
CA LEU A 887 31.01 25.20 5.98
C LEU A 887 30.49 25.76 4.65
N LEU A 888 29.67 25.06 3.84
CA LEU A 888 29.45 25.58 2.48
C LEU A 888 28.09 25.47 1.76
N ASP A 889 27.05 24.74 2.21
CA ASP A 889 25.96 24.44 1.23
C ASP A 889 24.50 24.74 1.57
N ASP A 890 24.16 25.49 2.64
CA ASP A 890 22.74 25.90 2.77
C ASP A 890 22.49 27.19 3.59
N PRO A 891 22.23 28.34 2.93
CA PRO A 891 22.03 29.61 3.60
C PRO A 891 20.68 29.74 4.35
N GLY A 892 19.81 28.74 4.37
CA GLY A 892 18.50 28.86 5.04
C GLY A 892 18.50 28.73 6.58
N ARG A 893 19.62 28.42 7.24
CA ARG A 893 19.60 27.74 8.56
C ARG A 893 20.45 28.32 9.68
N LEU A 894 21.21 29.37 9.44
CA LEU A 894 21.88 30.11 10.51
C LEU A 894 20.88 31.13 11.07
N CYS A 895 20.90 31.39 12.40
CA CYS A 895 20.16 32.49 13.00
C CYS A 895 20.29 33.74 12.10
N PRO A 896 19.26 34.61 11.96
CA PRO A 896 19.32 35.73 11.02
C PRO A 896 20.63 36.53 11.09
N GLY A 897 21.21 36.67 12.29
CA GLY A 897 22.51 37.31 12.49
C GLY A 897 23.76 36.47 12.17
N SER A 898 23.74 35.14 12.26
CA SER A 898 24.93 34.31 11.95
C SER A 898 25.03 33.94 10.47
N LEU A 899 23.91 33.88 9.75
CA LEU A 899 23.93 33.74 8.30
C LEU A 899 24.45 35.03 7.66
N GLU A 900 23.95 36.17 8.11
CA GLU A 900 24.47 37.47 7.68
C GLU A 900 25.95 37.56 7.98
N LEU A 901 26.42 37.11 9.15
CA LEU A 901 27.85 37.13 9.47
C LEU A 901 28.67 36.20 8.58
N LEU A 902 28.20 34.98 8.29
CA LEU A 902 28.91 34.04 7.43
C LEU A 902 28.88 34.51 5.97
N LEU A 903 27.75 35.00 5.48
CA LEU A 903 27.61 35.57 4.14
C LEU A 903 28.46 36.84 4.02
N GLN A 904 28.44 37.72 5.02
CA GLN A 904 29.31 38.89 5.08
C GLN A 904 30.78 38.49 5.14
N ALA A 905 31.14 37.44 5.88
CA ALA A 905 32.50 36.93 5.96
C ALA A 905 32.94 36.33 4.61
N THR A 906 32.12 35.50 3.98
CA THR A 906 32.41 34.91 2.66
C THR A 906 32.47 35.98 1.59
N LEU A 907 31.52 36.93 1.57
CA LEU A 907 31.57 38.09 0.68
C LEU A 907 32.80 38.94 0.95
N LEU A 908 33.18 39.14 2.22
CA LEU A 908 34.41 39.85 2.59
C LEU A 908 35.65 39.09 2.10
N PHE A 909 35.73 37.77 2.27
CA PHE A 909 36.85 36.96 1.81
C PHE A 909 36.93 36.90 0.29
N MET A 910 35.79 36.76 -0.42
CA MET A 910 35.72 36.86 -1.88
C MET A 910 36.11 38.25 -2.35
N MET A 911 35.67 39.30 -1.65
CA MET A 911 36.04 40.69 -1.94
C MET A 911 37.54 40.89 -1.73
N LEU A 912 38.11 40.42 -0.63
CA LEU A 912 39.55 40.48 -0.34
C LEU A 912 40.37 39.66 -1.35
N GLY A 913 39.88 38.50 -1.78
CA GLY A 913 40.51 37.67 -2.81
C GLY A 913 40.51 38.36 -4.17
N ASN A 914 39.35 38.85 -4.62
CA ASN A 914 39.21 39.60 -5.86
C ASN A 914 40.00 40.92 -5.83
N LEU A 915 40.06 41.58 -4.67
CA LEU A 915 40.90 42.75 -4.43
C LEU A 915 42.38 42.41 -4.63
N GLY A 916 42.85 41.30 -4.04
CA GLY A 916 44.22 40.82 -4.21
C GLY A 916 44.57 40.52 -5.67
N ILE A 917 43.66 39.84 -6.39
CA ILE A 917 43.83 39.56 -7.82
C ILE A 917 43.87 40.86 -8.63
N ALA A 918 42.95 41.80 -8.38
CA ALA A 918 42.91 43.09 -9.08
C ALA A 918 44.18 43.92 -8.85
N PHE A 919 44.70 43.97 -7.61
CA PHE A 919 45.97 44.63 -7.33
C PHE A 919 47.13 43.96 -8.08
N SER A 920 47.20 42.62 -8.08
CA SER A 920 48.23 41.89 -8.80
C SER A 920 48.18 42.15 -10.31
N ASP A 921 46.98 42.16 -10.90
CA ASP A 921 46.77 42.39 -12.33
C ASP A 921 47.24 43.79 -12.74
N VAL A 922 46.84 44.82 -11.98
CA VAL A 922 47.27 46.21 -12.21
C VAL A 922 48.79 46.40 -12.05
N VAL A 923 49.43 45.71 -11.09
CA VAL A 923 50.89 45.73 -10.92
C VAL A 923 51.59 45.11 -12.13
N VAL A 924 51.13 43.93 -12.56
CA VAL A 924 51.71 43.20 -13.69
C VAL A 924 51.56 44.02 -14.97
N ASP A 925 50.35 44.53 -15.26
CA ASP A 925 50.09 45.37 -16.43
C ASP A 925 50.93 46.66 -16.40
N GLY A 926 51.05 47.31 -15.24
CA GLY A 926 51.89 48.49 -15.07
C GLY A 926 53.36 48.21 -15.37
N LEU A 927 53.90 47.09 -14.89
CA LEU A 927 55.28 46.65 -15.15
C LEU A 927 55.50 46.27 -16.62
N VAL A 928 54.51 45.61 -17.24
CA VAL A 928 54.57 45.25 -18.67
C VAL A 928 54.58 46.49 -19.53
N VAL A 929 53.74 47.48 -19.24
CA VAL A 929 53.68 48.77 -19.97
C VAL A 929 54.99 49.57 -19.79
N GLU A 930 55.54 49.63 -18.57
CA GLU A 930 56.81 50.31 -18.28
C GLU A 930 57.97 49.67 -19.08
N LYS A 931 58.10 48.34 -19.01
CA LYS A 931 59.19 47.59 -19.66
C LYS A 931 59.03 47.50 -21.18
N ALA A 932 57.79 47.52 -21.67
CA ALA A 932 57.46 47.63 -23.09
C ALA A 932 57.87 48.98 -23.69
N ARG A 933 57.96 50.04 -22.88
CA ARG A 933 58.38 51.37 -23.32
C ARG A 933 59.90 51.52 -23.36
N ASP A 934 60.62 50.88 -22.45
CA ASP A 934 62.09 50.78 -22.49
C ASP A 934 62.59 50.07 -23.76
N ASN A 935 61.75 49.24 -24.38
CA ASN A 935 62.02 48.54 -25.64
C ASN A 935 60.88 48.70 -26.66
N PRO A 936 60.83 49.81 -27.42
CA PRO A 936 59.72 50.14 -28.32
C PRO A 936 59.41 49.09 -29.38
N ASN A 937 60.40 48.30 -29.80
CA ASN A 937 60.23 47.21 -30.77
C ASN A 937 59.50 45.98 -30.21
N LEU A 938 59.35 45.87 -28.88
CA LEU A 938 58.68 44.78 -28.18
C LEU A 938 57.32 45.16 -27.60
N MET A 939 56.85 46.41 -27.78
CA MET A 939 55.66 46.93 -27.10
C MET A 939 54.38 46.11 -27.36
N GLY A 940 54.15 45.68 -28.60
CA GLY A 940 53.04 44.76 -28.93
C GLY A 940 53.30 43.30 -28.55
N GLY A 941 54.56 42.87 -28.56
CA GLY A 941 54.98 41.50 -28.26
C GLY A 941 54.86 41.13 -26.79
N LEU A 942 55.25 42.04 -25.89
CA LEU A 942 55.22 41.83 -24.43
C LEU A 942 53.80 41.64 -23.88
N GLN A 943 52.84 42.46 -24.34
CA GLN A 943 51.43 42.30 -23.93
C GLN A 943 50.87 40.98 -24.45
N SER A 944 51.09 40.66 -25.72
CA SER A 944 50.63 39.39 -26.30
C SER A 944 51.28 38.17 -25.65
N PHE A 945 52.52 38.28 -25.17
CA PHE A 945 53.22 37.23 -24.43
C PHE A 945 52.62 37.00 -23.04
N SER A 946 52.26 38.07 -22.33
CA SER A 946 51.54 37.97 -21.05
C SER A 946 50.21 37.23 -21.21
N TRP A 947 49.44 37.59 -22.23
CA TRP A 947 48.18 36.92 -22.57
C TRP A 947 48.37 35.46 -23.03
N ALA A 948 49.45 35.15 -23.74
CA ALA A 948 49.81 33.77 -24.09
C ALA A 948 50.17 32.93 -22.84
N CYS A 949 50.91 33.50 -21.87
CA CYS A 949 51.19 32.85 -20.59
C CYS A 949 49.91 32.59 -19.78
N ARG A 950 48.97 33.54 -19.78
CA ARG A 950 47.64 33.37 -19.18
C ARG A 950 46.86 32.24 -19.87
N GLY A 951 46.88 32.19 -21.20
CA GLY A 951 46.26 31.12 -21.98
C GLY A 951 46.84 29.74 -21.65
N PHE A 952 48.15 29.63 -21.48
CA PHE A 952 48.79 28.38 -21.06
C PHE A 952 48.34 27.93 -19.66
N GLY A 953 48.23 28.87 -18.71
CA GLY A 953 47.69 28.58 -17.38
C GLY A 953 46.23 28.11 -17.43
N ALA A 954 45.41 28.72 -18.28
CA ALA A 954 44.01 28.34 -18.49
C ALA A 954 43.87 26.92 -19.07
N ILE A 955 44.73 26.52 -20.02
CA ILE A 955 44.79 25.15 -20.56
C ILE A 955 45.07 24.13 -19.46
N LEU A 956 46.10 24.39 -18.63
CA LEU A 956 46.47 23.49 -17.54
C LEU A 956 45.31 23.38 -16.53
N SER A 957 44.70 24.51 -16.16
CA SER A 957 43.57 24.54 -15.24
C SER A 957 42.34 23.81 -15.80
N ALA A 958 41.94 24.07 -17.05
CA ALA A 958 40.76 23.48 -17.67
C ALA A 958 40.88 21.96 -17.88
N TYR A 959 42.08 21.46 -18.21
CA TYR A 959 42.31 20.02 -18.36
C TYR A 959 42.15 19.26 -17.05
N PHE A 960 42.69 19.81 -15.96
CA PHE A 960 42.67 19.14 -14.65
C PHE A 960 41.40 19.43 -13.85
N SER A 961 40.73 20.57 -14.05
CA SER A 961 39.60 21.01 -13.21
C SER A 961 38.42 20.04 -13.25
N GLY A 962 37.99 19.60 -14.43
CA GLY A 962 36.87 18.66 -14.58
C GLY A 962 37.16 17.29 -13.96
N ALA A 963 38.34 16.73 -14.25
CA ALA A 963 38.76 15.43 -13.74
C ALA A 963 39.01 15.43 -12.22
N LEU A 964 39.60 16.50 -11.67
CA LEU A 964 39.81 16.65 -10.23
C LEU A 964 38.49 16.81 -9.47
N LEU A 965 37.52 17.54 -10.03
CA LEU A 965 36.21 17.72 -9.39
C LEU A 965 35.50 16.39 -9.18
N GLU A 966 35.61 15.47 -10.15
CA GLU A 966 34.99 14.15 -10.12
C GLU A 966 35.76 13.15 -9.23
N MET A 967 37.11 13.19 -9.23
CA MET A 967 37.92 12.23 -8.47
C MET A 967 38.07 12.56 -6.97
N ILE A 968 38.24 13.84 -6.61
CA ILE A 968 38.58 14.25 -5.23
C ILE A 968 37.53 15.15 -4.57
N GLY A 969 36.49 15.57 -5.31
CA GLY A 969 35.40 16.39 -4.79
C GLY A 969 35.74 17.89 -4.64
N VAL A 970 34.69 18.72 -4.66
CA VAL A 970 34.78 20.20 -4.75
C VAL A 970 35.65 20.83 -3.64
N GLN A 971 35.52 20.36 -2.39
CA GLN A 971 36.23 20.91 -1.24
C GLN A 971 37.75 20.71 -1.33
N ASN A 972 38.18 19.51 -1.76
CA ASN A 972 39.60 19.19 -1.90
C ASN A 972 40.22 19.91 -3.10
N VAL A 973 39.45 20.11 -4.18
CA VAL A 973 39.86 20.97 -5.29
C VAL A 973 40.06 22.40 -4.80
N PHE A 974 39.13 22.93 -4.01
CA PHE A 974 39.25 24.28 -3.46
C PHE A 974 40.49 24.41 -2.56
N ALA A 975 40.72 23.46 -1.66
CA ALA A 975 41.92 23.42 -0.82
C ALA A 975 43.22 23.33 -1.64
N LEU A 976 43.24 22.54 -2.71
CA LEU A 976 44.38 22.44 -3.63
C LEU A 976 44.63 23.77 -4.36
N THR A 977 43.57 24.41 -4.87
CA THR A 977 43.69 25.70 -5.57
C THR A 977 44.11 26.84 -4.64
N ALA A 978 43.79 26.76 -3.34
CA ALA A 978 44.23 27.71 -2.33
C ALA A 978 45.77 27.71 -2.11
N ILE A 979 46.48 26.70 -2.61
CA ILE A 979 47.96 26.66 -2.60
C ILE A 979 48.55 27.58 -3.69
N LEU A 980 47.83 27.82 -4.80
CA LEU A 980 48.34 28.59 -5.95
C LEU A 980 48.73 30.04 -5.61
N PRO A 981 47.96 30.80 -4.81
CA PRO A 981 48.38 32.14 -4.37
C PRO A 981 49.69 32.18 -3.58
N PHE A 982 50.08 31.11 -2.87
CA PHE A 982 51.36 31.07 -2.15
C PHE A 982 52.56 31.08 -3.12
N PHE A 983 52.42 30.47 -4.30
CA PHE A 983 53.46 30.55 -5.33
C PHE A 983 53.63 31.98 -5.88
N VAL A 984 52.54 32.75 -5.98
CA VAL A 984 52.59 34.16 -6.38
C VAL A 984 53.33 35.00 -5.33
N ILE A 985 53.12 34.73 -4.04
CA ILE A 985 53.86 35.39 -2.95
C ILE A 985 55.35 35.08 -3.06
N ILE A 986 55.73 33.82 -3.27
CA ILE A 986 57.15 33.43 -3.44
C ILE A 986 57.76 34.15 -4.66
N ALA A 987 57.04 34.18 -5.78
CA ALA A 987 57.49 34.89 -6.99
C ALA A 987 57.64 36.40 -6.77
N SER A 988 56.76 37.02 -5.98
CA SER A 988 56.82 38.46 -5.68
C SER A 988 58.07 38.87 -4.89
N VAL A 989 58.58 37.98 -4.02
CA VAL A 989 59.82 38.21 -3.24
C VAL A 989 61.06 38.18 -4.14
N LEU A 990 61.00 37.49 -5.28
CA LEU A 990 62.10 37.39 -6.24
C LEU A 990 62.19 38.59 -7.19
N ILE A 991 61.24 39.54 -7.13
CA ILE A 991 61.26 40.74 -7.96
C ILE A 991 62.21 41.76 -7.34
N GLU A 992 63.38 41.95 -7.96
CA GLU A 992 64.34 42.99 -7.57
C GLU A 992 63.82 44.40 -7.90
N GLU A 993 63.48 45.19 -6.88
CA GLU A 993 63.16 46.62 -7.04
C GLU A 993 64.35 47.51 -6.68
N SER A 994 64.69 48.48 -7.54
CA SER A 994 65.67 49.52 -7.24
C SER A 994 65.17 50.47 -6.15
N LYS A 995 65.93 50.65 -5.06
CA LYS A 995 65.64 51.63 -4.00
C LYS A 995 65.69 53.07 -4.55
N GLN A 996 64.54 53.75 -4.62
CA GLN A 996 64.49 55.21 -4.78
C GLN A 996 64.42 55.92 -3.44
N GLU A 997 65.14 57.04 -3.33
CA GLU A 997 65.18 57.93 -2.17
C GLU A 997 63.80 58.49 -1.80
N THR A 998 63.57 58.66 -0.51
CA THR A 998 62.25 58.95 0.09
C THR A 998 61.76 60.36 -0.23
N VAL A 999 60.96 60.50 -1.28
CA VAL A 999 60.13 61.69 -1.50
C VAL A 999 58.93 61.65 -0.53
N LYS A 1000 58.70 62.72 0.24
CA LYS A 1000 57.51 62.91 1.10
C LYS A 1000 56.31 63.20 0.19
N TYR A 1001 55.34 62.29 0.12
CA TYR A 1001 54.08 62.51 -0.59
C TYR A 1001 53.22 63.54 0.14
N SER A 1002 52.77 64.57 -0.60
CA SER A 1002 51.69 65.45 -0.18
C SER A 1002 50.36 64.98 -0.78
N TRP A 1003 49.25 65.19 -0.07
CA TRP A 1003 47.90 65.05 -0.63
C TRP A 1003 47.67 65.94 -1.86
N ASP A 1004 48.46 67.00 -2.01
CA ASP A 1004 48.41 67.91 -3.15
C ASP A 1004 48.96 67.28 -4.44
N GLU A 1005 50.03 66.47 -4.38
CA GLU A 1005 50.58 65.76 -5.56
C GLU A 1005 49.62 64.67 -6.07
N ALA A 1006 48.88 64.02 -5.16
CA ALA A 1006 47.86 63.03 -5.53
C ALA A 1006 46.64 63.69 -6.21
N LYS A 1007 46.22 64.87 -5.72
CA LYS A 1007 45.17 65.68 -6.37
C LYS A 1007 45.62 66.18 -7.74
N GLU A 1008 46.87 66.61 -7.87
CA GLU A 1008 47.45 67.07 -9.14
C GLU A 1008 47.47 65.94 -10.16
N THR A 1009 47.86 64.73 -9.76
CA THR A 1009 47.85 63.57 -10.66
C THR A 1009 46.43 63.14 -11.05
N MET A 1010 45.46 63.16 -10.13
CA MET A 1010 44.04 62.94 -10.46
C MET A 1010 43.53 64.00 -11.45
N GLY A 1011 43.96 65.25 -11.29
CA GLY A 1011 43.68 66.34 -12.23
C GLY A 1011 44.22 66.04 -13.63
N GLN A 1012 45.48 65.61 -13.73
CA GLN A 1012 46.12 65.24 -15.00
C GLN A 1012 45.41 64.05 -15.70
N VAL A 1013 45.03 63.01 -14.94
CA VAL A 1013 44.26 61.88 -15.49
C VAL A 1013 42.90 62.36 -16.03
N TRP A 1014 42.20 63.20 -15.27
CA TRP A 1014 40.90 63.75 -15.67
C TRP A 1014 40.99 64.63 -16.92
N GLU A 1015 42.03 65.46 -17.03
CA GLU A 1015 42.29 66.28 -18.23
C GLU A 1015 42.57 65.43 -19.47
N VAL A 1016 43.33 64.33 -19.31
CA VAL A 1016 43.64 63.42 -20.42
C VAL A 1016 42.39 62.66 -20.89
N VAL A 1017 41.56 62.15 -19.98
CA VAL A 1017 40.31 61.46 -20.35
C VAL A 1017 39.32 62.40 -21.04
N ARG A 1018 39.27 63.67 -20.63
CA ARG A 1018 38.42 64.70 -21.25
C ARG A 1018 39.01 65.29 -22.53
N SER A 1019 40.24 64.94 -22.87
CA SER A 1019 40.89 65.46 -24.06
C SER A 1019 40.13 64.99 -25.31
N PRO A 1020 39.88 65.89 -26.29
CA PRO A 1020 39.19 65.52 -27.52
C PRO A 1020 39.96 64.54 -28.40
N ALA A 1021 41.22 64.21 -28.05
CA ALA A 1021 42.04 63.20 -28.71
C ALA A 1021 41.82 61.78 -28.17
N VAL A 1022 41.47 61.61 -26.90
CA VAL A 1022 41.37 60.31 -26.22
C VAL A 1022 39.91 59.89 -26.00
N PHE A 1023 39.02 60.83 -25.69
CA PHE A 1023 37.62 60.56 -25.38
C PHE A 1023 36.88 59.71 -26.44
N PRO A 1024 36.99 59.96 -27.77
CA PRO A 1024 36.30 59.15 -28.77
C PRO A 1024 36.76 57.69 -28.80
N SER A 1025 38.06 57.45 -28.56
CA SER A 1025 38.63 56.11 -28.49
C SER A 1025 38.15 55.36 -27.25
N VAL A 1026 38.07 56.04 -26.10
CA VAL A 1026 37.49 55.46 -24.88
C VAL A 1026 36.01 55.16 -25.04
N ALA A 1027 35.24 56.04 -25.67
CA ALA A 1027 33.82 55.84 -25.94
C ALA A 1027 33.56 54.66 -26.89
N PHE A 1028 34.38 54.49 -27.93
CA PHE A 1028 34.30 53.33 -28.82
C PHE A 1028 34.56 52.02 -28.08
N ILE A 1029 35.64 51.97 -27.28
CA ILE A 1029 36.02 50.79 -26.50
C ILE A 1029 34.92 50.39 -25.52
N LEU A 1030 34.33 51.37 -24.82
CA LEU A 1030 33.20 51.16 -23.92
C LEU A 1030 31.95 50.64 -24.64
N ALA A 1031 31.57 51.27 -25.76
CA ALA A 1031 30.41 50.86 -26.53
C ALA A 1031 30.57 49.44 -27.12
N TRP A 1032 31.80 49.08 -27.52
CA TRP A 1032 32.13 47.76 -28.02
C TRP A 1032 32.00 46.69 -26.95
N GLN A 1033 32.56 46.90 -25.76
CA GLN A 1033 32.50 45.90 -24.68
C GLN A 1033 31.12 45.84 -23.99
N ALA A 1034 30.30 46.89 -24.08
CA ALA A 1034 28.98 46.97 -23.45
C ALA A 1034 27.85 46.28 -24.25
N THR A 1035 28.14 45.69 -25.42
CA THR A 1035 27.13 44.98 -26.22
C THR A 1035 26.60 43.73 -25.50
N PRO A 1036 25.28 43.55 -25.33
CA PRO A 1036 24.70 42.45 -24.56
C PRO A 1036 25.01 41.07 -25.16
N THR A 1037 25.11 40.05 -24.28
CA THR A 1037 25.40 38.66 -24.68
C THR A 1037 24.33 37.69 -24.17
N ALA A 1038 24.17 36.56 -24.86
CA ALA A 1038 23.22 35.49 -24.50
C ALA A 1038 23.88 34.33 -23.72
N GLY A 1039 25.13 34.51 -23.24
CA GLY A 1039 25.97 33.43 -22.72
C GLY A 1039 25.36 32.69 -21.52
N SER A 1040 24.74 33.42 -20.58
CA SER A 1040 24.11 32.82 -19.40
C SER A 1040 22.92 31.92 -19.77
N ALA A 1041 22.08 32.34 -20.72
CA ALA A 1041 20.94 31.55 -21.17
C ALA A 1041 21.39 30.30 -21.95
N MET A 1042 22.45 30.43 -22.76
CA MET A 1042 23.05 29.30 -23.49
C MET A 1042 23.67 28.26 -22.56
N PHE A 1043 24.26 28.68 -21.43
CA PHE A 1043 24.77 27.75 -20.42
C PHE A 1043 23.66 26.85 -19.85
N TYR A 1044 22.54 27.43 -19.44
CA TYR A 1044 21.39 26.67 -18.96
C TYR A 1044 20.79 25.77 -20.06
N PHE A 1045 20.79 26.22 -21.30
CA PHE A 1045 20.39 25.38 -22.44
C PHE A 1045 21.30 24.16 -22.59
N TYR A 1046 22.62 24.32 -22.45
CA TYR A 1046 23.57 23.19 -22.50
C TYR A 1046 23.39 22.18 -21.37
N THR A 1047 23.08 22.63 -20.16
CA THR A 1047 22.91 21.75 -18.99
C THR A 1047 21.51 21.14 -18.89
N ASN A 1048 20.47 21.92 -19.14
CA ASN A 1048 19.09 21.53 -18.85
C ASN A 1048 18.37 20.90 -20.05
N GLU A 1049 18.64 21.37 -21.28
CA GLU A 1049 18.03 20.81 -22.51
C GLU A 1049 18.93 19.79 -23.19
N LEU A 1050 20.22 20.10 -23.37
CA LEU A 1050 21.16 19.18 -24.03
C LEU A 1050 21.80 18.16 -23.08
N HIS A 1051 21.60 18.32 -21.77
CA HIS A 1051 22.10 17.42 -20.71
C HIS A 1051 23.61 17.13 -20.79
N PHE A 1052 24.41 18.14 -21.11
CA PHE A 1052 25.86 17.97 -21.14
C PHE A 1052 26.44 17.78 -19.74
N ALA A 1053 27.31 16.77 -19.59
CA ALA A 1053 28.02 16.52 -18.36
C ALA A 1053 29.02 17.65 -18.03
N PRO A 1054 29.29 17.95 -16.75
CA PRO A 1054 30.32 18.92 -16.35
C PRO A 1054 31.70 18.63 -16.94
N GLU A 1055 32.04 17.35 -17.10
CA GLU A 1055 33.27 16.90 -17.77
C GLU A 1055 33.36 17.43 -19.21
N PHE A 1056 32.27 17.36 -19.97
CA PHE A 1056 32.22 17.86 -21.35
C PHE A 1056 32.36 19.38 -21.40
N LEU A 1057 31.70 20.10 -20.49
CA LEU A 1057 31.84 21.56 -20.38
C LEU A 1057 33.28 21.98 -20.06
N GLY A 1058 33.97 21.24 -19.19
CA GLY A 1058 35.40 21.44 -18.92
C GLY A 1058 36.28 21.17 -20.15
N ARG A 1059 36.01 20.11 -20.91
CA ARG A 1059 36.69 19.83 -22.20
C ARG A 1059 36.43 20.92 -23.24
N SER A 1060 35.24 21.51 -23.28
CA SER A 1060 34.96 22.66 -24.16
C SER A 1060 35.85 23.84 -23.79
N GLN A 1061 35.93 24.21 -22.51
CA GLN A 1061 36.80 25.30 -22.05
C GLN A 1061 38.29 25.08 -22.39
N LEU A 1062 38.76 23.83 -22.37
CA LEU A 1062 40.10 23.47 -22.82
C LEU A 1062 40.28 23.76 -24.31
N VAL A 1063 39.32 23.34 -25.14
CA VAL A 1063 39.33 23.58 -26.59
C VAL A 1063 39.28 25.08 -26.90
N GLY A 1064 38.42 25.84 -26.21
CA GLY A 1064 38.40 27.30 -26.27
C GLY A 1064 39.75 27.93 -25.87
N SER A 1065 40.38 27.46 -24.79
CA SER A 1065 41.69 27.97 -24.35
C SER A 1065 42.83 27.68 -25.34
N LEU A 1066 42.77 26.56 -26.08
CA LEU A 1066 43.70 26.29 -27.18
C LEU A 1066 43.42 27.19 -28.40
N ALA A 1067 42.14 27.40 -28.70
CA ALA A 1067 41.69 28.26 -29.77
C ALA A 1067 42.07 29.74 -29.53
N SER A 1068 42.02 30.23 -28.29
CA SER A 1068 42.41 31.60 -27.97
C SER A 1068 43.90 31.85 -28.25
N LEU A 1069 44.76 30.88 -27.90
CA LEU A 1069 46.20 30.92 -28.17
C LEU A 1069 46.47 30.95 -29.69
N ALA A 1070 45.70 30.19 -30.47
CA ALA A 1070 45.76 30.25 -31.93
C ALA A 1070 45.32 31.63 -32.47
N GLY A 1071 44.28 32.24 -31.91
CA GLY A 1071 43.83 33.60 -32.25
C GLY A 1071 44.89 34.67 -32.00
N ILE A 1072 45.54 34.63 -30.83
CA ILE A 1072 46.65 35.55 -30.47
C ILE A 1072 47.82 35.41 -31.45
N VAL A 1073 48.23 34.18 -31.76
CA VAL A 1073 49.32 33.90 -32.72
C VAL A 1073 48.95 34.38 -34.12
N LEU A 1074 47.70 34.15 -34.54
CA LEU A 1074 47.19 34.56 -35.84
C LEU A 1074 47.19 36.10 -35.98
N TYR A 1075 46.73 36.83 -34.95
CA TYR A 1075 46.79 38.29 -34.93
C TYR A 1075 48.22 38.79 -35.09
N ASN A 1076 49.13 38.31 -34.24
CA ASN A 1076 50.52 38.78 -34.19
C ASN A 1076 51.29 38.52 -35.49
N ARG A 1077 51.02 37.42 -36.20
CA ARG A 1077 51.72 37.09 -37.45
C ARG A 1077 51.12 37.71 -38.69
N VAL A 1078 49.78 37.81 -38.77
CA VAL A 1078 49.08 38.14 -40.02
C VAL A 1078 48.47 39.54 -39.97
N PHE A 1079 47.87 39.92 -38.85
CA PHE A 1079 46.98 41.09 -38.80
C PHE A 1079 47.54 42.32 -38.09
N ALA A 1080 48.62 42.17 -37.31
CA ALA A 1080 49.26 43.27 -36.59
C ALA A 1080 49.74 44.43 -37.48
N THR A 1081 49.84 44.24 -38.80
CA THR A 1081 50.28 45.25 -39.78
C THR A 1081 49.14 45.99 -40.48
N VAL A 1082 47.88 45.59 -40.24
CA VAL A 1082 46.68 46.16 -40.90
C VAL A 1082 46.26 47.47 -40.21
N PRO A 1083 45.81 48.51 -40.93
CA PRO A 1083 45.24 49.73 -40.34
C PRO A 1083 44.07 49.43 -39.40
N LEU A 1084 44.07 50.06 -38.22
CA LEU A 1084 43.18 49.73 -37.10
C LEU A 1084 41.68 49.83 -37.44
N LYS A 1085 41.25 50.89 -38.14
CA LYS A 1085 39.84 51.06 -38.50
C LYS A 1085 39.33 50.02 -39.48
N ASP A 1086 40.10 49.75 -40.53
CA ASP A 1086 39.76 48.76 -41.54
C ASP A 1086 39.74 47.35 -40.93
N TYR A 1087 40.64 47.10 -39.99
CA TYR A 1087 40.68 45.87 -39.23
C TYR A 1087 39.42 45.70 -38.36
N LEU A 1088 39.12 46.68 -37.49
CA LEU A 1088 37.98 46.61 -36.58
C LEU A 1088 36.65 46.52 -37.33
N PHE A 1089 36.49 47.22 -38.46
CA PHE A 1089 35.30 47.11 -39.30
C PHE A 1089 35.08 45.68 -39.84
N ARG A 1090 36.13 45.08 -40.42
CA ARG A 1090 36.05 43.75 -41.02
C ARG A 1090 35.88 42.65 -39.97
N VAL A 1091 36.65 42.71 -38.89
CA VAL A 1091 36.61 41.69 -37.84
C VAL A 1091 35.29 41.75 -37.07
N GLN A 1092 34.77 42.93 -36.75
CA GLN A 1092 33.46 43.03 -36.09
C GLN A 1092 32.33 42.55 -37.00
N GLY A 1093 32.37 42.85 -38.31
CA GLY A 1093 31.39 42.32 -39.26
C GLY A 1093 31.42 40.79 -39.34
N ILE A 1094 32.62 40.20 -39.37
CA ILE A 1094 32.80 38.74 -39.34
C ILE A 1094 32.32 38.16 -37.99
N ALA A 1095 32.64 38.80 -36.87
CA ALA A 1095 32.23 38.35 -35.54
C ALA A 1095 30.70 38.31 -35.39
N VAL A 1096 29.98 39.33 -35.89
CA VAL A 1096 28.51 39.32 -35.89
C VAL A 1096 27.94 38.20 -36.77
N LEU A 1097 28.54 37.94 -37.94
CA LEU A 1097 28.12 36.84 -38.82
C LEU A 1097 28.32 35.47 -38.16
N LEU A 1098 29.49 35.26 -37.52
CA LEU A 1098 29.79 34.04 -36.80
C LEU A 1098 28.92 33.90 -35.55
N GLY A 1099 28.57 34.99 -34.88
CA GLY A 1099 27.71 35.00 -33.69
C GLY A 1099 26.31 34.42 -33.92
N PHE A 1100 25.85 34.27 -35.17
CA PHE A 1100 24.59 33.58 -35.50
C PHE A 1100 24.70 32.04 -35.51
N LEU A 1101 25.89 31.45 -35.46
CA LEU A 1101 26.08 30.00 -35.47
C LEU A 1101 25.30 29.25 -34.36
N PRO A 1102 25.22 29.74 -33.10
CA PRO A 1102 24.36 29.16 -32.07
C PRO A 1102 22.88 29.00 -32.46
N LEU A 1103 22.35 29.80 -33.39
CA LEU A 1103 20.98 29.61 -33.88
C LEU A 1103 20.81 28.27 -34.58
N LEU A 1104 21.84 27.74 -35.25
CA LEU A 1104 21.79 26.43 -35.89
C LEU A 1104 21.62 25.30 -34.87
N LEU A 1105 22.17 25.47 -33.66
CA LEU A 1105 22.04 24.52 -32.56
C LEU A 1105 20.67 24.64 -31.89
N VAL A 1106 20.23 25.85 -31.55
CA VAL A 1106 18.94 26.10 -30.88
C VAL A 1106 17.75 25.71 -31.76
N THR A 1107 17.84 25.96 -33.07
CA THR A 1107 16.83 25.51 -34.05
C THR A 1107 16.93 24.04 -34.42
N ARG A 1108 17.91 23.30 -33.85
CA ARG A 1108 18.22 21.90 -34.17
C ARG A 1108 18.56 21.65 -35.65
N THR A 1109 18.93 22.69 -36.39
CA THR A 1109 19.36 22.60 -37.80
C THR A 1109 20.69 21.84 -37.94
N ASN A 1110 21.52 21.83 -36.90
CA ASN A 1110 22.76 21.02 -36.85
C ASN A 1110 22.47 19.52 -37.04
N LEU A 1111 21.38 19.01 -36.46
CA LEU A 1111 20.96 17.62 -36.64
C LEU A 1111 20.44 17.36 -38.06
N ALA A 1112 19.78 18.33 -38.70
CA ALA A 1112 19.40 18.25 -40.11
C ALA A 1112 20.62 18.18 -41.05
N LEU A 1113 21.78 18.70 -40.61
CA LEU A 1113 23.06 18.60 -41.29
C LEU A 1113 23.88 17.37 -40.87
N ASN A 1114 23.33 16.47 -40.05
CA ASN A 1114 24.00 15.29 -39.47
C ASN A 1114 25.24 15.64 -38.62
N ILE A 1115 25.24 16.78 -37.94
CA ILE A 1115 26.31 17.18 -37.01
C ILE A 1115 25.83 16.96 -35.57
N PRO A 1116 26.46 16.05 -34.78
CA PRO A 1116 26.10 15.83 -33.38
C PRO A 1116 26.26 17.09 -32.53
N ASP A 1117 25.38 17.24 -31.51
CA ASP A 1117 25.35 18.42 -30.62
C ASP A 1117 26.72 18.72 -29.99
N GLN A 1118 27.39 17.70 -29.46
CA GLN A 1118 28.72 17.83 -28.84
C GLN A 1118 29.79 18.29 -29.85
N ALA A 1119 29.76 17.76 -31.07
CA ALA A 1119 30.72 18.13 -32.11
C ALA A 1119 30.48 19.56 -32.62
N PHE A 1120 29.22 19.96 -32.74
CA PHE A 1120 28.84 21.32 -33.12
C PHE A 1120 29.31 22.33 -32.07
N VAL A 1121 29.04 22.09 -30.79
CA VAL A 1121 29.40 23.01 -29.70
C VAL A 1121 30.91 23.17 -29.58
N LEU A 1122 31.69 22.08 -29.66
CA LEU A 1122 33.15 22.18 -29.70
C LEU A 1122 33.66 22.97 -30.91
N GLY A 1123 33.04 22.80 -32.07
CA GLY A 1123 33.40 23.54 -33.28
C GLY A 1123 33.06 25.02 -33.21
N ASP A 1124 31.86 25.36 -32.73
CA ASP A 1124 31.41 26.74 -32.52
C ASP A 1124 32.29 27.45 -31.49
N ASP A 1125 32.61 26.79 -30.38
CA ASP A 1125 33.48 27.35 -29.32
C ASP A 1125 34.87 27.73 -29.87
N VAL A 1126 35.47 26.90 -30.74
CA VAL A 1126 36.73 27.24 -31.45
C VAL A 1126 36.56 28.49 -32.32
N ILE A 1127 35.49 28.54 -33.11
CA ILE A 1127 35.24 29.62 -34.07
C ILE A 1127 35.00 30.94 -33.33
N GLN A 1128 34.10 30.94 -32.34
CA GLN A 1128 33.79 32.13 -31.54
C GLN A 1128 35.01 32.61 -30.76
N THR A 1129 35.78 31.70 -30.16
CA THR A 1129 36.94 32.08 -29.35
C THR A 1129 38.04 32.72 -30.21
N VAL A 1130 38.36 32.16 -31.38
CA VAL A 1130 39.34 32.77 -32.30
C VAL A 1130 38.85 34.14 -32.78
N ALA A 1131 37.57 34.26 -33.15
CA ALA A 1131 36.99 35.53 -33.60
C ALA A 1131 37.02 36.60 -32.49
N GLY A 1132 36.70 36.21 -31.25
CA GLY A 1132 36.75 37.06 -30.07
C GLY A 1132 38.16 37.59 -29.79
N GLU A 1133 39.18 36.72 -29.81
CA GLU A 1133 40.57 37.14 -29.63
C GLU A 1133 41.06 38.09 -30.73
N LEU A 1134 40.71 37.80 -31.99
CA LEU A 1134 41.03 38.68 -33.10
C LEU A 1134 40.38 40.06 -32.95
N ALA A 1135 39.20 40.15 -32.34
CA ALA A 1135 38.51 41.42 -32.09
C ALA A 1135 39.08 42.18 -30.87
N HIS A 1136 39.45 41.47 -29.82
CA HIS A 1136 39.92 42.04 -28.55
C HIS A 1136 41.38 42.54 -28.60
N MET A 1137 42.28 41.85 -29.32
CA MET A 1137 43.71 42.16 -29.33
C MET A 1137 44.08 43.59 -29.80
N PRO A 1138 43.51 44.14 -30.89
CA PRO A 1138 43.79 45.53 -31.28
C PRO A 1138 43.24 46.56 -30.30
N ILE A 1139 42.20 46.23 -29.53
CA ILE A 1139 41.62 47.12 -28.52
C ILE A 1139 42.58 47.25 -27.34
N LEU A 1140 43.22 46.15 -26.91
CA LEU A 1140 44.29 46.19 -25.91
C LEU A 1140 45.51 47.00 -26.39
N VAL A 1141 45.91 46.82 -27.66
CA VAL A 1141 47.01 47.61 -28.25
C VAL A 1141 46.66 49.09 -28.33
N LEU A 1142 45.42 49.42 -28.70
CA LEU A 1142 44.92 50.80 -28.72
C LEU A 1142 44.92 51.40 -27.30
N ALA A 1143 44.44 50.66 -26.29
CA ALA A 1143 44.43 51.12 -24.90
C ALA A 1143 45.86 51.45 -24.39
N ALA A 1144 46.85 50.62 -24.72
CA ALA A 1144 48.26 50.88 -24.39
C ALA A 1144 48.82 52.12 -25.10
N GLN A 1145 48.39 52.39 -26.34
CA GLN A 1145 48.83 53.56 -27.12
C GLN A 1145 48.21 54.88 -26.64
N LEU A 1146 47.07 54.86 -25.95
CA LEU A 1146 46.39 56.05 -25.44
C LEU A 1146 47.04 56.62 -24.16
N CYS A 1147 48.03 55.93 -23.58
CA CYS A 1147 48.67 56.27 -22.31
C CYS A 1147 49.81 57.31 -22.45
N PRO A 1148 49.67 58.54 -21.90
CA PRO A 1148 50.70 59.58 -21.96
C PRO A 1148 51.83 59.37 -20.93
N PRO A 1149 53.02 59.95 -21.15
CA PRO A 1149 54.18 59.76 -20.28
C PRO A 1149 53.98 60.31 -18.86
N GLY A 1150 54.38 59.54 -17.84
CA GLY A 1150 54.32 59.90 -16.42
C GLY A 1150 53.09 59.40 -15.65
N ILE A 1151 52.01 59.00 -16.35
CA ILE A 1151 50.78 58.44 -15.77
C ILE A 1151 50.32 57.15 -16.48
N GLU A 1152 51.22 56.48 -17.19
CA GLU A 1152 50.93 55.37 -18.12
C GLU A 1152 50.20 54.23 -17.43
N ALA A 1153 50.79 53.72 -16.35
CA ALA A 1153 50.24 52.61 -15.58
C ALA A 1153 48.87 52.97 -14.99
N THR A 1154 48.71 54.22 -14.53
CA THR A 1154 47.46 54.72 -13.95
C THR A 1154 46.35 54.84 -15.00
N LEU A 1155 46.65 55.38 -16.19
CA LEU A 1155 45.66 55.51 -17.25
C LEU A 1155 45.32 54.16 -17.90
N PHE A 1156 46.31 53.28 -18.09
CA PHE A 1156 46.08 51.93 -18.61
C PHE A 1156 45.17 51.13 -17.67
N ALA A 1157 45.46 51.14 -16.37
CA ALA A 1157 44.62 50.51 -15.35
C ALA A 1157 43.20 51.10 -15.31
N LEU A 1158 43.05 52.42 -15.49
CA LEU A 1158 41.74 53.06 -15.59
C LEU A 1158 40.97 52.57 -16.82
N LEU A 1159 41.61 52.45 -17.98
CA LEU A 1159 40.99 51.95 -19.22
C LEU A 1159 40.58 50.49 -19.11
N MET A 1160 41.42 49.63 -18.52
CA MET A 1160 41.08 48.22 -18.26
C MET A 1160 39.94 48.08 -17.25
N SER A 1161 39.90 48.95 -16.23
CA SER A 1161 38.78 49.01 -15.29
C SER A 1161 37.48 49.41 -15.96
N LEU A 1162 37.52 50.37 -16.88
CA LEU A 1162 36.38 50.79 -17.70
C LEU A 1162 35.89 49.67 -18.64
N LEU A 1163 36.82 48.90 -19.22
CA LEU A 1163 36.49 47.71 -20.01
C LEU A 1163 35.78 46.63 -19.17
N ASN A 1164 36.29 46.34 -17.97
CA ASN A 1164 35.64 45.41 -17.04
C ASN A 1164 34.22 45.89 -16.66
N LEU A 1165 34.05 47.20 -16.41
CA LEU A 1165 32.73 47.79 -16.15
C LEU A 1165 31.78 47.64 -17.34
N ALA A 1166 32.27 47.87 -18.56
CA ALA A 1166 31.47 47.67 -19.78
C ALA A 1166 31.06 46.20 -19.96
N SER A 1167 31.93 45.25 -19.62
CA SER A 1167 31.62 43.81 -19.65
C SER A 1167 30.53 43.43 -18.65
N PHE A 1168 30.57 44.04 -17.45
CA PHE A 1168 29.51 43.90 -16.46
C PHE A 1168 28.17 44.45 -16.98
N VAL A 1169 28.17 45.64 -17.60
CA VAL A 1169 26.97 46.23 -18.22
C VAL A 1169 26.42 45.33 -19.32
N SER A 1170 27.29 44.78 -20.19
CA SER A 1170 26.92 43.82 -21.23
C SER A 1170 26.18 42.60 -20.66
N SER A 1171 26.73 41.98 -19.61
CA SER A 1171 26.16 40.78 -19.00
C SER A 1171 24.80 41.06 -18.35
N ASN A 1172 24.65 42.20 -17.66
CA ASN A 1172 23.39 42.60 -17.03
C ASN A 1172 22.32 43.02 -18.05
N LEU A 1173 22.71 43.71 -19.12
CA LEU A 1173 21.79 44.02 -20.23
C LEU A 1173 21.33 42.75 -20.92
N GLY A 1174 22.23 41.77 -21.13
CA GLY A 1174 21.89 40.44 -21.63
C GLY A 1174 20.85 39.75 -20.75
N ALA A 1175 21.09 39.68 -19.44
CA ALA A 1175 20.15 39.11 -18.46
C ALA A 1175 18.80 39.84 -18.44
N PHE A 1176 18.80 41.17 -18.56
CA PHE A 1176 17.58 41.97 -18.66
C PHE A 1176 16.75 41.62 -19.91
N ILE A 1177 17.40 41.46 -21.07
CA ILE A 1177 16.72 41.04 -22.31
C ILE A 1177 16.20 39.59 -22.18
N THR A 1178 16.97 38.68 -21.56
CA THR A 1178 16.53 37.31 -21.27
C THR A 1178 15.23 37.30 -20.46
N HIS A 1179 15.16 38.13 -19.40
CA HIS A 1179 13.95 38.27 -18.58
C HIS A 1179 12.78 38.90 -19.36
N LEU A 1180 13.03 39.93 -20.18
CA LEU A 1180 11.99 40.55 -21.02
C LEU A 1180 11.38 39.58 -22.05
N LEU A 1181 12.16 38.60 -22.51
CA LEU A 1181 11.72 37.56 -23.45
C LEU A 1181 11.17 36.31 -22.76
N GLU A 1182 11.05 36.33 -21.42
CA GLU A 1182 10.53 35.23 -20.60
C GLU A 1182 11.28 33.90 -20.82
N VAL A 1183 12.59 33.96 -21.09
CA VAL A 1183 13.45 32.78 -21.23
C VAL A 1183 13.89 32.32 -19.84
N ASN A 1184 13.47 31.12 -19.44
CA ASN A 1184 13.64 30.59 -18.09
C ASN A 1184 14.41 29.26 -18.13
N GLU A 1185 14.82 28.73 -16.96
CA GLU A 1185 15.55 27.45 -16.85
C GLU A 1185 14.81 26.23 -17.42
N SER A 1186 13.50 26.34 -17.64
CA SER A 1186 12.61 25.29 -18.14
C SER A 1186 11.89 25.64 -19.45
N ASP A 1187 11.99 26.89 -19.93
CA ASP A 1187 11.35 27.33 -21.16
C ASP A 1187 12.30 28.19 -21.99
N PHE A 1188 12.72 27.64 -23.13
CA PHE A 1188 13.67 28.24 -24.05
C PHE A 1188 13.03 28.69 -25.37
N HIS A 1189 11.69 28.83 -25.44
CA HIS A 1189 10.98 29.14 -26.69
C HIS A 1189 11.51 30.39 -27.41
N ASN A 1190 11.77 31.47 -26.67
CA ASN A 1190 12.26 32.74 -27.20
C ASN A 1190 13.80 32.85 -27.24
N LEU A 1191 14.55 31.77 -26.97
CA LEU A 1191 16.02 31.78 -26.95
C LEU A 1191 16.62 32.16 -28.32
N SER A 1192 16.00 31.71 -29.41
CA SER A 1192 16.43 32.07 -30.77
C SER A 1192 16.31 33.58 -31.02
N LEU A 1193 15.26 34.23 -30.52
CA LEU A 1193 15.06 35.67 -30.61
C LEU A 1193 16.07 36.44 -29.73
N LEU A 1194 16.37 35.94 -28.54
CA LEU A 1194 17.40 36.49 -27.66
C LEU A 1194 18.78 36.52 -28.34
N ILE A 1195 19.20 35.38 -28.91
CA ILE A 1195 20.48 35.26 -29.63
C ILE A 1195 20.50 36.22 -30.82
N PHE A 1196 19.40 36.33 -31.57
CA PHE A 1196 19.30 37.25 -32.69
C PHE A 1196 19.49 38.72 -32.25
N LEU A 1197 18.77 39.17 -31.21
CA LEU A 1197 18.85 40.54 -30.72
C LEU A 1197 20.24 40.89 -30.17
N CYS A 1198 20.84 40.01 -29.37
CA CYS A 1198 22.19 40.22 -28.83
C CYS A 1198 23.23 40.33 -29.95
N ASN A 1199 23.19 39.46 -30.97
CA ASN A 1199 24.16 39.50 -32.07
C ASN A 1199 24.02 40.74 -32.95
N VAL A 1200 22.79 41.15 -33.30
CA VAL A 1200 22.56 42.37 -34.10
C VAL A 1200 23.06 43.62 -33.35
N SER A 1201 22.93 43.64 -32.02
CA SER A 1201 23.45 44.74 -31.20
C SER A 1201 24.99 44.91 -31.33
N GLY A 1202 25.70 43.85 -31.71
CA GLY A 1202 27.14 43.87 -32.00
C GLY A 1202 27.55 44.78 -33.17
N LEU A 1203 26.60 45.31 -33.96
CA LEU A 1203 26.84 46.30 -35.01
C LEU A 1203 26.84 47.75 -34.48
N LEU A 1204 26.26 48.00 -33.30
CA LEU A 1204 26.16 49.35 -32.72
C LEU A 1204 27.53 50.06 -32.56
N PRO A 1205 28.62 49.37 -32.12
CA PRO A 1205 29.92 50.02 -31.96
C PRO A 1205 30.51 50.58 -33.27
N LEU A 1206 30.12 50.01 -34.42
CA LEU A 1206 30.60 50.46 -35.73
C LEU A 1206 30.15 51.89 -36.07
N VAL A 1207 29.06 52.39 -35.45
CA VAL A 1207 28.60 53.77 -35.60
C VAL A 1207 29.63 54.77 -35.06
N LEU A 1208 30.40 54.38 -34.05
CA LEU A 1208 31.45 55.20 -33.43
C LEU A 1208 32.83 55.02 -34.09
N LEU A 1209 32.98 54.04 -34.99
CA LEU A 1209 34.23 53.76 -35.70
C LEU A 1209 34.81 54.98 -36.46
N PRO A 1210 34.00 55.83 -37.14
CA PRO A 1210 34.50 57.03 -37.81
C PRO A 1210 35.13 58.05 -36.85
N MET A 1211 34.79 57.99 -35.55
CA MET A 1211 35.31 58.91 -34.53
C MET A 1211 36.71 58.54 -34.04
N LEU A 1212 37.19 57.32 -34.35
CA LEU A 1212 38.57 56.92 -34.07
C LEU A 1212 39.54 57.69 -34.99
N ARG A 1213 40.75 57.99 -34.51
CA ARG A 1213 41.84 58.53 -35.36
C ARG A 1213 42.83 57.41 -35.69
N ASP A 1214 43.31 57.38 -36.93
CA ASP A 1214 44.36 56.42 -37.33
C ASP A 1214 45.70 56.83 -36.72
N SER A 1215 46.38 55.87 -36.11
CA SER A 1215 47.57 56.00 -35.26
C SER A 1215 48.87 56.44 -35.98
N LYS A 1216 48.79 57.15 -37.10
CA LYS A 1216 49.96 57.69 -37.82
C LYS A 1216 50.28 59.16 -37.55
N GLN A 1217 49.51 59.87 -36.72
CA GLN A 1217 49.88 61.21 -36.27
C GLN A 1217 50.22 61.20 -34.78
N ARG A 1218 51.54 61.21 -34.48
CA ARG A 1218 52.07 61.52 -33.14
C ARG A 1218 51.43 62.82 -32.65
N ALA A 1219 50.77 62.78 -31.49
CA ALA A 1219 50.41 64.02 -30.79
C ALA A 1219 51.69 64.76 -30.35
N PRO A 1220 51.69 66.11 -30.30
CA PRO A 1220 52.90 66.91 -30.11
C PRO A 1220 53.52 66.67 -28.73
N GLN A 1221 54.84 66.61 -28.68
CA GLN A 1221 55.60 66.72 -27.44
C GLN A 1221 55.25 68.06 -26.76
N ALA A 1222 54.73 68.00 -25.53
CA ALA A 1222 54.67 69.11 -24.59
C ALA A 1222 55.08 68.57 -23.22
#